data_AF-A0A4Q3BL67-F1
#
_entry.id   AF-A0A4Q3BL67-F1
#
_cell.length_a   1.000
_cell.length_b   1.000
_cell.length_c   1.000
_cell.angle_alpha   90.00
_cell.angle_beta   90.00
_cell.angle_gamma   90.00
#
_symmetry.space_group_name_H-M   'P 1'
#
loop_
_entity.id
_entity.type
_entity.pdbx_description
1 polymer ?
#
loop_
_entity_poly.entity_id
_entity_poly.type
_entity_poly.pdbx_seq_one_letter_code
_entity_poly.pdbx_strand_id
1 'polypeptide(L)'
;MNSKNALPAGFYFTLKNLLPIVFFFLSFQGFSQTLSQQNFSGIIVPQYMAATGTNTRLPIIFRAKVSGLSANSTYKYYIQGTTASDLGTSNSGSGMSVLINTSTNNYTITSSPGLSTAGTYETFTTDANGTFTGWFGMMNTTGTRFTAGYDIFPTLTLNNGNGGTTPALRFALDMSVKVIALGPTTTSNYGTGIYSVSQASAKNIIALYDNVSGNGRPLAITYAEDESITAVSTPTFYTNNVNGKTGAWGALIPNVNSNGVRKIEQFSVSTGSSVGSSTDADGVWTSINTVNPSGGTTALQISGTDAPLTGNSGNGTSGLSDISASNSFVYPENIDYINYQEAQNIDISNTSIAVASFDLRDGGGTNDADNLATTLSSLTFTVTNPGFIRRAAIFNGSTKLAETTINGSVLNFTGFTLTAADNNSQNITLRVSYTTNVTDNAQNIYTITSATASASGSGFASANAGGSASSVSGDNNRIEVTATKLAFTTQAAATATIYKTLSTAPVVSAQDESGNTDFDFSSAITIENNANISQTGNIATAVNGSASFPLLMFQQTGTTTITAASDALTGAKAYQNITIADAKKWDGGAGTNLWSDANNWYDNSIPSVTDVVVLDNSFTSGSYSIILPNTAVTVNYLKISPAANNTITLTLPATNIACPGLTVGDNTAGTQDFVLDKGGIFINAAGCSTTQGFTINSQGVGGNGSIVINAGGKYIHRNSKAHTELFDITNFDKNSDV
;
A
#
# COMPACT_ATOMS: atom_id res chain seq x y z
N MET A 1 21.96 61.38 -47.30
CA MET A 1 22.25 59.96 -47.60
C MET A 1 23.02 59.41 -46.42
N ASN A 2 22.34 58.80 -45.45
CA ASN A 2 21.99 57.37 -45.35
C ASN A 2 23.13 56.52 -44.77
N SER A 3 22.93 56.03 -43.54
CA SER A 3 23.48 54.75 -43.10
C SER A 3 22.42 54.00 -42.27
N LYS A 4 22.03 52.82 -42.76
CA LYS A 4 21.29 51.77 -42.05
C LYS A 4 22.24 50.58 -41.94
N ASN A 5 22.44 50.06 -40.74
CA ASN A 5 23.15 48.80 -40.50
C ASN A 5 22.17 47.69 -40.13
N ALA A 6 22.45 46.50 -40.66
CA ALA A 6 21.63 45.30 -40.67
C ALA A 6 21.76 44.44 -39.39
N LEU A 7 20.73 43.60 -39.19
CA LEU A 7 20.51 42.60 -38.14
C LEU A 7 21.50 41.41 -38.19
N PRO A 8 21.59 40.62 -37.09
CA PRO A 8 21.80 39.18 -37.24
C PRO A 8 20.89 38.27 -36.37
N ALA A 9 20.51 37.16 -37.02
CA ALA A 9 20.36 35.75 -36.60
C ALA A 9 19.76 35.36 -35.24
N GLY A 10 18.75 34.48 -35.32
CA GLY A 10 18.01 33.90 -34.20
C GLY A 10 18.62 32.65 -33.57
N PHE A 11 18.15 32.36 -32.36
CA PHE A 11 18.41 31.15 -31.58
C PHE A 11 17.12 30.34 -31.44
N TYR A 12 17.14 29.11 -31.96
CA TYR A 12 16.18 28.05 -31.63
C TYR A 12 16.63 27.38 -30.32
N PHE A 13 15.73 27.20 -29.34
CA PHE A 13 15.93 26.27 -28.23
C PHE A 13 14.73 25.32 -28.12
N THR A 14 15.01 24.05 -28.27
CA THR A 14 14.10 22.90 -28.15
C THR A 14 13.83 22.53 -26.70
N LEU A 15 12.57 22.17 -26.40
CA LEU A 15 12.11 21.63 -25.12
C LEU A 15 12.89 20.37 -24.72
N LYS A 16 13.46 20.36 -23.50
CA LYS A 16 13.60 19.15 -22.68
C LYS A 16 13.45 19.49 -21.18
N ASN A 17 12.62 18.69 -20.55
CA ASN A 17 12.14 18.69 -19.17
C ASN A 17 13.18 18.94 -18.07
N LEU A 18 12.76 19.69 -17.05
CA LEU A 18 12.85 19.46 -15.60
C LEU A 18 13.14 20.76 -14.85
N LEU A 19 12.13 21.32 -14.15
CA LEU A 19 12.31 22.06 -12.89
C LEU A 19 10.97 22.09 -12.11
N PRO A 20 10.97 21.91 -10.78
CA PRO A 20 9.74 21.81 -9.99
C PRO A 20 9.11 23.19 -9.78
N ILE A 21 7.78 23.23 -9.85
CA ILE A 21 6.94 24.40 -9.60
C ILE A 21 7.06 24.80 -8.13
N VAL A 22 7.81 25.86 -7.85
CA VAL A 22 7.77 26.59 -6.58
C VAL A 22 6.57 27.54 -6.64
N PHE A 23 5.52 27.24 -5.88
CA PHE A 23 4.42 28.16 -5.64
C PHE A 23 4.92 29.35 -4.81
N PHE A 24 5.14 30.49 -5.47
CA PHE A 24 5.46 31.74 -4.79
C PHE A 24 4.15 32.39 -4.29
N PHE A 25 3.88 32.29 -2.99
CA PHE A 25 2.87 33.09 -2.32
C PHE A 25 3.37 34.54 -2.23
N LEU A 26 3.00 35.40 -3.19
CA LEU A 26 3.06 36.85 -2.98
C LEU A 26 1.87 37.26 -2.11
N SER A 27 2.16 37.63 -0.87
CA SER A 27 1.24 38.35 0.01
C SER A 27 1.01 39.76 -0.53
N PHE A 28 -0.08 39.95 -1.28
CA PHE A 28 -0.57 41.30 -1.61
C PHE A 28 -1.16 41.95 -0.35
N GLN A 29 -0.40 42.82 0.30
CA GLN A 29 -0.92 43.78 1.26
C GLN A 29 -1.43 45.02 0.50
N GLY A 30 -2.69 45.40 0.73
CA GLY A 30 -3.07 46.82 0.69
C GLY A 30 -4.21 47.28 -0.22
N PHE A 31 -4.76 46.47 -1.13
CA PHE A 31 -5.93 46.86 -1.93
C PHE A 31 -7.05 45.83 -1.79
N SER A 32 -8.21 46.30 -1.30
CA SER A 32 -9.42 45.51 -1.26
C SER A 32 -9.81 45.13 -2.69
N GLN A 33 -9.91 43.82 -2.99
CA GLN A 33 -10.20 43.35 -4.34
C GLN A 33 -11.58 43.87 -4.79
N THR A 34 -11.69 44.21 -6.09
CA THR A 34 -12.97 44.49 -6.74
C THR A 34 -13.85 43.24 -6.74
N LEU A 35 -15.17 43.43 -6.73
CA LEU A 35 -16.16 42.36 -6.75
C LEU A 35 -16.03 41.56 -8.05
N SER A 36 -15.70 40.28 -7.92
CA SER A 36 -15.47 39.36 -9.06
C SER A 36 -16.38 38.14 -8.95
N GLN A 37 -16.76 37.54 -10.08
CA GLN A 37 -17.46 36.24 -10.09
C GLN A 37 -16.51 35.04 -10.08
N GLN A 38 -15.20 35.28 -10.00
CA GLN A 38 -14.23 34.21 -9.89
C GLN A 38 -14.27 33.60 -8.50
N ASN A 39 -14.06 32.28 -8.44
CA ASN A 39 -13.89 31.52 -7.21
C ASN A 39 -15.10 31.44 -6.26
N PHE A 40 -16.30 31.81 -6.71
CA PHE A 40 -17.53 31.60 -5.93
C PHE A 40 -18.63 31.02 -6.81
N SER A 41 -18.75 29.69 -6.77
CA SER A 41 -19.65 28.94 -7.64
C SER A 41 -20.80 28.34 -6.83
N GLY A 42 -22.03 28.52 -7.30
CA GLY A 42 -23.19 27.93 -6.64
C GLY A 42 -23.32 26.43 -6.90
N ILE A 43 -23.81 25.73 -5.88
CA ILE A 43 -24.12 24.29 -5.92
C ILE A 43 -25.64 24.10 -5.94
N ILE A 44 -26.35 24.78 -5.03
CA ILE A 44 -27.81 24.78 -4.95
C ILE A 44 -28.26 26.23 -4.74
N VAL A 45 -28.84 26.84 -5.77
CA VAL A 45 -29.15 28.29 -5.79
C VAL A 45 -30.60 28.51 -6.23
N PRO A 46 -31.42 29.24 -5.45
CA PRO A 46 -32.82 29.49 -5.78
C PRO A 46 -32.94 30.32 -7.05
N GLN A 47 -34.01 30.14 -7.80
CA GLN A 47 -34.31 30.95 -8.97
C GLN A 47 -34.89 32.32 -8.58
N TYR A 48 -35.66 32.41 -7.49
CA TYR A 48 -36.44 33.60 -7.15
C TYR A 48 -36.20 34.11 -5.72
N MET A 49 -36.36 35.42 -5.54
CA MET A 49 -36.37 36.09 -4.24
C MET A 49 -37.42 37.21 -4.19
N ALA A 50 -37.80 37.62 -2.97
CA ALA A 50 -38.80 38.66 -2.77
C ALA A 50 -38.28 40.07 -3.13
N ALA A 51 -39.16 40.87 -3.75
CA ALA A 51 -38.91 42.26 -4.08
C ALA A 51 -39.00 43.19 -2.86
N THR A 52 -38.52 44.41 -3.05
CA THR A 52 -38.62 45.52 -2.11
C THR A 52 -40.07 45.96 -1.88
N GLY A 53 -40.39 46.38 -0.65
CA GLY A 53 -41.71 46.89 -0.27
C GLY A 53 -41.96 46.83 1.24
N THR A 54 -43.13 47.29 1.68
CA THR A 54 -43.53 47.22 3.10
C THR A 54 -43.82 45.78 3.50
N ASN A 55 -43.19 45.29 4.57
CA ASN A 55 -43.41 43.95 5.10
C ASN A 55 -43.21 42.82 4.05
N THR A 56 -42.11 42.89 3.30
CA THR A 56 -41.81 41.98 2.17
C THR A 56 -40.60 41.09 2.37
N ARG A 57 -39.94 41.15 3.54
CA ARG A 57 -38.67 40.44 3.75
C ARG A 57 -38.90 38.94 3.85
N LEU A 58 -38.20 38.18 3.02
CA LEU A 58 -38.16 36.72 3.08
C LEU A 58 -36.71 36.25 2.95
N PRO A 59 -36.28 35.24 3.72
CA PRO A 59 -34.96 34.65 3.58
C PRO A 59 -34.82 33.93 2.24
N ILE A 60 -33.63 34.09 1.65
CA ILE A 60 -33.13 33.16 0.65
C ILE A 60 -31.85 32.53 1.16
N ILE A 61 -31.76 31.21 0.98
CA ILE A 61 -30.58 30.42 1.32
C ILE A 61 -30.00 29.83 0.04
N PHE A 62 -28.70 29.63 -0.01
CA PHE A 62 -28.04 28.96 -1.13
C PHE A 62 -26.80 28.23 -0.65
N ARG A 63 -26.44 27.15 -1.34
CA ARG A 63 -25.20 26.43 -1.11
C ARG A 63 -24.19 26.80 -2.18
N ALA A 64 -22.98 27.14 -1.78
CA ALA A 64 -21.93 27.52 -2.71
C ALA A 64 -20.57 27.03 -2.25
N LYS A 65 -19.65 26.93 -3.21
CA LYS A 65 -18.24 26.66 -3.01
C LYS A 65 -17.45 27.94 -3.24
N VAL A 66 -16.61 28.30 -2.29
CA VAL A 66 -15.58 29.34 -2.43
C VAL A 66 -14.20 28.68 -2.53
N SER A 67 -13.37 29.13 -3.46
CA SER A 67 -12.04 28.59 -3.73
C SER A 67 -10.97 29.69 -3.79
N GLY A 68 -9.70 29.31 -3.97
CA GLY A 68 -8.60 30.27 -4.15
C GLY A 68 -8.29 31.08 -2.89
N LEU A 69 -8.67 30.58 -1.71
CA LEU A 69 -8.34 31.16 -0.42
C LEU A 69 -7.06 30.55 0.15
N SER A 70 -6.55 31.10 1.25
CA SER A 70 -5.46 30.48 2.00
C SER A 70 -5.93 29.17 2.62
N ALA A 71 -5.10 28.12 2.57
CA ALA A 71 -5.40 26.82 3.16
C ALA A 71 -5.52 26.91 4.69
N ASN A 72 -6.41 26.08 5.27
CA ASN A 72 -6.61 25.95 6.72
C ASN A 72 -6.79 27.29 7.47
N SER A 73 -7.36 28.29 6.80
CA SER A 73 -7.46 29.66 7.29
C SER A 73 -8.91 30.01 7.61
N THR A 74 -9.12 30.69 8.75
CA THR A 74 -10.45 31.13 9.17
C THR A 74 -10.75 32.52 8.65
N TYR A 75 -11.81 32.62 7.86
CA TYR A 75 -12.30 33.88 7.31
C TYR A 75 -13.52 34.36 8.06
N LYS A 76 -13.62 35.66 8.26
CA LYS A 76 -14.88 36.34 8.61
C LYS A 76 -15.61 36.68 7.32
N TYR A 77 -16.93 36.49 7.28
CA TYR A 77 -17.74 36.73 6.11
C TYR A 77 -19.08 37.39 6.42
N TYR A 78 -19.62 38.08 5.43
CA TYR A 78 -21.03 38.45 5.37
C TYR A 78 -21.55 38.35 3.93
N ILE A 79 -22.88 38.27 3.80
CA ILE A 79 -23.57 38.11 2.52
C ILE A 79 -24.46 39.31 2.21
N GLN A 80 -24.40 39.81 0.99
CA GLN A 80 -25.33 40.80 0.44
C GLN A 80 -25.74 40.39 -0.98
N GLY A 81 -26.37 41.28 -1.73
CA GLY A 81 -26.71 41.08 -3.13
C GLY A 81 -26.37 42.30 -3.98
N THR A 82 -25.91 42.05 -5.20
CA THR A 82 -25.56 43.06 -6.19
C THR A 82 -26.31 42.86 -7.51
N THR A 83 -26.36 43.90 -8.34
CA THR A 83 -26.72 43.78 -9.76
C THR A 83 -25.45 43.68 -10.60
N ALA A 84 -25.56 43.23 -11.86
CA ALA A 84 -24.40 43.13 -12.76
C ALA A 84 -23.57 44.43 -12.87
N SER A 85 -24.19 45.59 -12.64
CA SER A 85 -23.54 46.91 -12.66
C SER A 85 -22.46 47.13 -11.61
N ASP A 86 -22.42 46.39 -10.50
CA ASP A 86 -21.36 46.56 -9.49
C ASP A 86 -20.18 45.59 -9.70
N LEU A 87 -20.27 44.65 -10.64
CA LEU A 87 -19.17 43.75 -10.95
C LEU A 87 -17.96 44.57 -11.41
N GLY A 88 -16.78 44.28 -10.86
CA GLY A 88 -15.57 45.07 -11.07
C GLY A 88 -15.44 46.34 -10.22
N THR A 89 -16.39 46.64 -9.34
CA THR A 89 -16.31 47.77 -8.38
C THR A 89 -15.95 47.29 -6.96
N SER A 90 -15.73 48.21 -6.01
CA SER A 90 -15.50 47.86 -4.59
C SER A 90 -16.79 47.74 -3.77
N ASN A 91 -17.97 47.79 -4.41
CA ASN A 91 -19.25 47.71 -3.73
C ASN A 91 -19.59 46.26 -3.37
N SER A 92 -19.82 45.97 -2.09
CA SER A 92 -20.23 44.64 -1.62
C SER A 92 -21.71 44.34 -1.88
N GLY A 93 -22.51 45.33 -2.27
CA GLY A 93 -23.94 45.19 -2.54
C GLY A 93 -24.81 45.72 -1.41
N SER A 94 -26.04 45.23 -1.35
CA SER A 94 -27.02 45.60 -0.31
C SER A 94 -27.85 44.38 0.09
N GLY A 95 -28.58 44.46 1.19
CA GLY A 95 -29.36 43.35 1.72
C GLY A 95 -29.02 43.08 3.18
N MET A 96 -29.91 42.37 3.86
CA MET A 96 -29.60 41.85 5.19
C MET A 96 -28.84 40.53 5.04
N SER A 97 -27.82 40.31 5.85
CA SER A 97 -27.14 39.01 5.88
C SER A 97 -27.91 38.04 6.76
N VAL A 98 -28.14 36.83 6.25
CA VAL A 98 -28.48 35.66 7.06
C VAL A 98 -27.19 34.87 7.22
N LEU A 99 -26.59 35.04 8.39
CA LEU A 99 -25.30 34.49 8.76
C LEU A 99 -25.52 33.11 9.36
N ILE A 100 -24.92 32.07 8.77
CA ILE A 100 -25.17 30.68 9.14
C ILE A 100 -23.88 30.07 9.66
N ASN A 101 -23.90 29.62 10.92
CA ASN A 101 -22.84 28.84 11.51
C ASN A 101 -23.21 27.35 11.42
N THR A 102 -22.64 26.65 10.44
CA THR A 102 -22.94 25.23 10.18
C THR A 102 -22.38 24.28 11.24
N SER A 103 -21.42 24.72 12.07
CA SER A 103 -20.85 23.90 13.13
C SER A 103 -21.69 23.87 14.40
N THR A 104 -22.37 24.98 14.70
CA THR A 104 -23.25 25.11 15.89
C THR A 104 -24.74 25.11 15.53
N ASN A 105 -25.06 25.05 14.24
CA ASN A 105 -26.41 25.22 13.71
C ASN A 105 -27.07 26.49 14.26
N ASN A 106 -26.37 27.61 14.23
CA ASN A 106 -26.90 28.90 14.69
C ASN A 106 -26.97 29.91 13.56
N TYR A 107 -27.96 30.78 13.64
CA TYR A 107 -28.23 31.80 12.65
C TYR A 107 -28.07 33.17 13.31
N THR A 108 -27.71 34.18 12.51
CA THR A 108 -27.79 35.58 12.91
C THR A 108 -28.27 36.39 11.72
N ILE A 109 -29.23 37.29 11.96
CA ILE A 109 -29.76 38.16 10.92
C ILE A 109 -29.37 39.59 11.24
N THR A 110 -28.68 40.26 10.32
CA THR A 110 -28.20 41.64 10.52
C THR A 110 -28.53 42.53 9.33
N SER A 111 -29.00 43.75 9.61
CA SER A 111 -29.18 44.80 8.60
C SER A 111 -27.93 45.64 8.38
N SER A 112 -26.89 45.46 9.19
CA SER A 112 -25.66 46.25 9.17
C SER A 112 -24.44 45.33 9.15
N PRO A 113 -24.27 44.48 8.11
CA PRO A 113 -23.17 43.55 8.04
C PRO A 113 -21.81 44.25 7.97
N GLY A 114 -20.79 43.62 8.54
CA GLY A 114 -19.43 44.16 8.61
C GLY A 114 -18.47 43.15 9.26
N LEU A 115 -17.16 43.36 9.14
CA LEU A 115 -16.15 42.35 9.57
C LEU A 115 -15.48 42.68 10.92
N SER A 116 -15.89 43.77 11.56
CA SER A 116 -15.28 44.30 12.79
C SER A 116 -16.01 43.89 14.07
N THR A 117 -17.33 43.68 14.00
CA THR A 117 -18.18 43.53 15.19
C THR A 117 -18.84 42.15 15.20
N ALA A 118 -18.73 41.42 16.30
CA ALA A 118 -19.41 40.13 16.44
C ALA A 118 -20.93 40.31 16.24
N GLY A 119 -21.58 39.38 15.54
CA GLY A 119 -22.99 39.47 15.15
C GLY A 119 -23.23 40.25 13.85
N THR A 120 -22.20 40.88 13.25
CA THR A 120 -22.30 41.47 11.89
C THR A 120 -21.57 40.67 10.80
N TYR A 121 -20.88 39.60 11.20
CA TYR A 121 -20.25 38.59 10.35
C TYR A 121 -20.40 37.19 10.96
N GLU A 122 -20.14 36.17 10.17
CA GLU A 122 -19.91 34.80 10.62
C GLU A 122 -18.55 34.31 10.14
N THR A 123 -18.14 33.10 10.53
CA THR A 123 -16.85 32.53 10.17
C THR A 123 -16.96 31.18 9.48
N PHE A 124 -15.98 30.87 8.64
CA PHE A 124 -15.71 29.52 8.17
C PHE A 124 -14.20 29.30 8.08
N THR A 125 -13.79 28.04 8.12
CA THR A 125 -12.40 27.63 7.92
C THR A 125 -12.28 26.86 6.62
N THR A 126 -11.29 27.21 5.80
CA THR A 126 -11.01 26.52 4.54
C THR A 126 -10.32 25.18 4.79
N ASP A 127 -10.46 24.26 3.84
CA ASP A 127 -9.71 23.01 3.81
C ASP A 127 -8.23 23.23 3.41
N ALA A 128 -7.48 22.13 3.30
CA ALA A 128 -6.08 22.13 2.90
C ALA A 128 -5.84 22.67 1.48
N ASN A 129 -6.88 22.74 0.64
CA ASN A 129 -6.83 23.29 -0.72
C ASN A 129 -7.29 24.75 -0.78
N GLY A 130 -7.54 25.40 0.36
CA GLY A 130 -8.04 26.78 0.38
C GLY A 130 -9.47 26.89 -0.14
N THR A 131 -10.28 25.86 0.09
CA THR A 131 -11.67 25.78 -0.34
C THR A 131 -12.63 25.69 0.85
N PHE A 132 -13.82 26.26 0.73
CA PHE A 132 -14.92 26.01 1.65
C PHE A 132 -16.23 25.81 0.89
N THR A 133 -17.06 24.88 1.36
CA THR A 133 -18.40 24.64 0.82
C THR A 133 -19.41 24.70 1.97
N GLY A 134 -20.41 25.56 1.85
CA GLY A 134 -21.38 25.77 2.93
C GLY A 134 -22.65 26.46 2.48
N TRP A 135 -23.55 26.64 3.44
CA TRP A 135 -24.80 27.39 3.26
C TRP A 135 -24.58 28.86 3.60
N PHE A 136 -25.17 29.72 2.78
CA PHE A 136 -25.13 31.17 2.89
C PHE A 136 -26.54 31.73 2.70
N GLY A 137 -26.82 32.90 3.24
CA GLY A 137 -28.16 33.48 3.09
C GLY A 137 -28.23 34.99 3.17
N MET A 138 -29.34 35.52 2.68
CA MET A 138 -29.66 36.95 2.75
C MET A 138 -31.16 37.20 2.76
N MET A 139 -31.55 38.43 3.05
CA MET A 139 -32.92 38.94 2.82
C MET A 139 -32.88 40.25 2.03
N ASN A 140 -33.95 40.48 1.27
CA ASN A 140 -34.22 41.76 0.63
C ASN A 140 -34.40 42.89 1.66
N THR A 141 -34.21 44.13 1.20
CA THR A 141 -34.45 45.36 1.97
C THR A 141 -35.36 46.31 1.19
N THR A 142 -35.58 47.51 1.72
CA THR A 142 -36.29 48.61 1.04
C THR A 142 -35.44 49.28 -0.06
N GLY A 143 -34.25 48.74 -0.38
CA GLY A 143 -33.37 49.27 -1.41
C GLY A 143 -33.82 48.96 -2.84
N THR A 144 -33.58 49.91 -3.75
CA THR A 144 -33.98 49.83 -5.18
C THR A 144 -33.32 48.69 -5.95
N ARG A 145 -32.24 48.08 -5.43
CA ARG A 145 -31.64 46.88 -6.02
C ARG A 145 -32.62 45.70 -6.03
N PHE A 146 -33.51 45.64 -5.06
CA PHE A 146 -34.53 44.61 -4.95
C PHE A 146 -35.84 44.99 -5.67
N THR A 147 -35.79 45.80 -6.72
CA THR A 147 -36.96 46.05 -7.57
C THR A 147 -37.37 44.78 -8.32
N ALA A 148 -38.67 44.48 -8.40
CA ALA A 148 -39.15 43.33 -9.16
C ALA A 148 -38.73 43.39 -10.64
N GLY A 149 -38.26 42.27 -11.18
CA GLY A 149 -37.72 42.16 -12.53
C GLY A 149 -36.19 42.26 -12.60
N TYR A 150 -35.51 42.62 -11.52
CA TYR A 150 -34.04 42.67 -11.49
C TYR A 150 -33.43 41.30 -11.16
N ASP A 151 -32.20 41.10 -11.60
CA ASP A 151 -31.36 39.95 -11.25
C ASP A 151 -30.34 40.35 -10.18
N ILE A 152 -30.34 39.61 -9.07
CA ILE A 152 -29.41 39.82 -7.95
C ILE A 152 -28.41 38.67 -7.89
N PHE A 153 -27.13 39.00 -7.89
CA PHE A 153 -26.05 38.07 -7.57
C PHE A 153 -25.75 38.16 -6.08
N PRO A 154 -25.94 37.08 -5.29
CA PRO A 154 -25.47 37.05 -3.92
C PRO A 154 -23.96 37.30 -3.86
N THR A 155 -23.51 38.09 -2.89
CA THR A 155 -22.11 38.45 -2.73
C THR A 155 -21.55 37.90 -1.43
N LEU A 156 -20.29 37.46 -1.46
CA LEU A 156 -19.50 37.04 -0.32
C LEU A 156 -18.37 38.03 -0.10
N THR A 157 -18.41 38.77 1.00
CA THR A 157 -17.31 39.67 1.39
C THR A 157 -16.52 39.04 2.53
N LEU A 158 -15.21 38.94 2.37
CA LEU A 158 -14.30 38.28 3.32
C LEU A 158 -13.25 39.24 3.87
N ASN A 159 -12.78 38.97 5.08
CA ASN A 159 -11.52 39.52 5.56
C ASN A 159 -10.30 38.82 4.92
N ASN A 160 -9.10 39.09 5.43
CA ASN A 160 -7.84 38.54 4.91
C ASN A 160 -7.52 37.10 5.34
N GLY A 161 -8.40 36.41 6.07
CA GLY A 161 -8.13 35.06 6.60
C GLY A 161 -7.09 35.00 7.72
N ASN A 162 -6.60 36.17 8.18
CA ASN A 162 -5.56 36.30 9.19
C ASN A 162 -5.97 37.34 10.24
N GLY A 163 -7.20 37.20 10.77
CA GLY A 163 -7.74 38.03 11.84
C GLY A 163 -8.11 39.48 11.47
N GLY A 164 -7.94 39.89 10.20
CA GLY A 164 -8.29 41.24 9.75
C GLY A 164 -9.77 41.58 9.94
N THR A 165 -10.06 42.87 10.08
CA THR A 165 -11.42 43.40 10.37
C THR A 165 -12.00 44.24 9.23
N THR A 166 -11.29 44.34 8.11
CA THR A 166 -11.71 45.07 6.90
C THR A 166 -11.89 44.13 5.72
N PRO A 167 -12.73 44.48 4.73
CA PRO A 167 -12.87 43.69 3.52
C PRO A 167 -11.54 43.55 2.76
N ALA A 168 -11.12 42.32 2.50
CA ALA A 168 -9.96 42.01 1.67
C ALA A 168 -10.38 41.41 0.32
N LEU A 169 -11.39 40.53 0.33
CA LEU A 169 -11.87 39.82 -0.85
C LEU A 169 -13.38 40.03 -1.02
N ARG A 170 -13.83 40.06 -2.28
CA ARG A 170 -15.24 40.18 -2.66
C ARG A 170 -15.54 39.28 -3.83
N PHE A 171 -16.49 38.39 -3.64
CA PHE A 171 -16.99 37.53 -4.69
C PHE A 171 -18.48 37.74 -4.91
N ALA A 172 -18.91 37.75 -6.16
CA ALA A 172 -20.31 37.60 -6.53
C ALA A 172 -20.51 36.15 -6.98
N LEU A 173 -21.65 35.56 -6.64
CA LEU A 173 -22.00 34.21 -7.08
C LEU A 173 -22.08 34.18 -8.62
N ASP A 174 -21.72 33.06 -9.21
CA ASP A 174 -21.81 32.84 -10.66
C ASP A 174 -23.26 32.75 -11.19
N MET A 175 -24.24 32.58 -10.30
CA MET A 175 -25.67 32.53 -10.61
C MET A 175 -26.45 33.69 -9.99
N SER A 176 -27.31 34.34 -10.78
CA SER A 176 -28.26 35.36 -10.30
C SER A 176 -29.55 34.75 -9.78
N VAL A 177 -30.21 35.44 -8.86
CA VAL A 177 -31.54 35.17 -8.32
C VAL A 177 -32.48 36.27 -8.79
N LYS A 178 -33.59 35.91 -9.43
CA LYS A 178 -34.54 36.87 -9.98
C LYS A 178 -35.45 37.44 -8.89
N VAL A 179 -35.59 38.75 -8.86
CA VAL A 179 -36.44 39.44 -7.89
C VAL A 179 -37.87 39.50 -8.41
N ILE A 180 -38.85 39.05 -7.61
CA ILE A 180 -40.29 39.13 -7.92
C ILE A 180 -41.09 39.65 -6.72
N ALA A 181 -42.15 40.41 -6.98
CA ALA A 181 -43.00 40.98 -5.94
C ALA A 181 -44.10 40.00 -5.50
N LEU A 182 -44.53 40.05 -4.24
CA LEU A 182 -45.77 39.40 -3.82
C LEU A 182 -46.94 40.13 -4.48
N GLY A 183 -47.66 39.49 -5.40
CA GLY A 183 -48.78 40.14 -6.12
C GLY A 183 -49.80 39.18 -6.70
N PRO A 184 -51.03 39.65 -6.98
CA PRO A 184 -52.18 38.80 -7.25
C PRO A 184 -52.37 38.43 -8.74
N THR A 185 -51.35 38.63 -9.59
CA THR A 185 -51.49 38.41 -11.05
C THR A 185 -50.41 37.47 -11.60
N THR A 186 -50.76 36.67 -12.60
CA THR A 186 -49.89 35.67 -13.23
C THR A 186 -48.93 36.27 -14.24
N THR A 187 -48.03 37.14 -13.78
CA THR A 187 -46.96 37.73 -14.61
C THR A 187 -45.58 37.34 -14.10
N SER A 188 -44.57 37.45 -14.96
CA SER A 188 -43.19 37.01 -14.68
C SER A 188 -42.47 37.76 -13.55
N ASN A 189 -43.06 38.84 -13.05
CA ASN A 189 -42.51 39.70 -11.99
C ASN A 189 -43.29 39.58 -10.68
N TYR A 190 -44.30 38.70 -10.62
CA TYR A 190 -45.06 38.42 -9.41
C TYR A 190 -44.87 36.97 -8.95
N GLY A 191 -44.95 36.81 -7.64
CA GLY A 191 -45.00 35.54 -6.95
C GLY A 191 -46.08 35.52 -5.88
N THR A 192 -46.32 34.32 -5.36
CA THR A 192 -47.27 34.04 -4.29
C THR A 192 -46.50 33.45 -3.11
N GLY A 193 -46.84 33.90 -1.90
CA GLY A 193 -46.30 33.33 -0.67
C GLY A 193 -46.68 31.85 -0.55
N ILE A 194 -45.80 31.04 0.00
CA ILE A 194 -46.06 29.63 0.31
C ILE A 194 -45.43 29.30 1.65
N TYR A 195 -46.11 28.50 2.46
CA TYR A 195 -45.58 28.05 3.74
C TYR A 195 -46.11 26.67 4.12
N SER A 196 -45.47 26.07 5.12
CA SER A 196 -45.98 24.91 5.83
C SER A 196 -45.62 25.00 7.31
N VAL A 197 -46.37 24.30 8.15
CA VAL A 197 -45.94 23.89 9.50
C VAL A 197 -45.68 22.41 9.41
N SER A 198 -44.48 22.05 8.95
CA SER A 198 -44.06 20.68 8.68
C SER A 198 -43.44 20.03 9.92
N GLN A 199 -42.90 18.83 9.76
CA GLN A 199 -42.09 18.15 10.78
C GLN A 199 -40.59 18.21 10.43
N ALA A 200 -40.18 19.15 9.58
CA ALA A 200 -38.77 19.40 9.31
C ALA A 200 -38.01 19.72 10.61
N SER A 201 -36.76 19.26 10.69
CA SER A 201 -35.92 19.61 11.84
C SER A 201 -35.64 21.11 11.82
N ALA A 202 -35.77 21.77 12.97
CA ALA A 202 -35.48 23.19 13.08
C ALA A 202 -34.08 23.51 12.54
N LYS A 203 -33.97 24.65 11.86
CA LYS A 203 -32.76 25.23 11.26
C LYS A 203 -32.20 24.50 10.04
N ASN A 204 -32.78 23.37 9.63
CA ASN A 204 -32.45 22.73 8.35
C ASN A 204 -32.96 23.56 7.17
N ILE A 205 -32.39 23.31 5.99
CA ILE A 205 -32.65 24.08 4.78
C ILE A 205 -33.78 23.43 3.99
N ILE A 206 -34.72 24.21 3.46
CA ILE A 206 -35.86 23.72 2.67
C ILE A 206 -35.76 24.26 1.25
N ALA A 207 -35.77 23.37 0.26
CA ALA A 207 -35.77 23.70 -1.16
C ALA A 207 -37.06 23.26 -1.84
N LEU A 208 -37.62 24.12 -2.68
CA LEU A 208 -38.85 23.86 -3.45
C LEU A 208 -38.49 23.72 -4.92
N TYR A 209 -38.81 22.59 -5.53
CA TYR A 209 -38.58 22.33 -6.95
C TYR A 209 -39.88 22.20 -7.72
N ASP A 210 -39.81 22.51 -9.01
CA ASP A 210 -40.91 22.37 -9.96
C ASP A 210 -40.96 20.99 -10.63
N ASN A 211 -40.13 20.05 -10.17
CA ASN A 211 -40.02 18.70 -10.68
C ASN A 211 -39.84 17.71 -9.53
N VAL A 212 -40.36 16.49 -9.71
CA VAL A 212 -40.31 15.42 -8.69
C VAL A 212 -38.89 14.92 -8.40
N SER A 213 -37.96 15.06 -9.36
CA SER A 213 -36.58 14.58 -9.20
C SER A 213 -35.72 15.48 -8.30
N GLY A 214 -36.08 16.76 -8.11
CA GLY A 214 -35.22 17.74 -7.45
C GLY A 214 -33.99 18.13 -8.28
N ASN A 215 -34.08 18.03 -9.61
CA ASN A 215 -33.00 18.38 -10.53
C ASN A 215 -33.05 19.87 -10.89
N GLY A 216 -31.90 20.44 -11.22
CA GLY A 216 -31.78 21.85 -11.62
C GLY A 216 -31.87 22.81 -10.44
N ARG A 217 -32.25 24.06 -10.71
CA ARG A 217 -32.32 25.12 -9.70
C ARG A 217 -33.69 25.09 -8.98
N PRO A 218 -33.74 25.06 -7.64
CA PRO A 218 -34.99 25.22 -6.89
C PRO A 218 -35.68 26.55 -7.24
N LEU A 219 -37.00 26.59 -7.21
CA LEU A 219 -37.78 27.82 -7.29
C LEU A 219 -37.39 28.77 -6.15
N ALA A 220 -37.35 28.22 -4.93
CA ALA A 220 -36.98 28.94 -3.72
C ALA A 220 -36.23 28.01 -2.75
N ILE A 221 -35.41 28.60 -1.90
CA ILE A 221 -34.72 27.91 -0.81
C ILE A 221 -34.80 28.80 0.43
N THR A 222 -35.26 28.24 1.54
CA THR A 222 -35.46 28.88 2.84
C THR A 222 -34.90 27.97 3.95
N TYR A 223 -35.17 28.28 5.22
CA TYR A 223 -34.87 27.40 6.35
C TYR A 223 -36.16 27.06 7.12
N ALA A 224 -36.10 25.95 7.86
CA ALA A 224 -37.12 25.61 8.84
C ALA A 224 -36.84 26.35 10.15
N GLU A 225 -37.86 26.96 10.71
CA GLU A 225 -37.83 27.59 12.03
C GLU A 225 -37.82 26.49 13.12
N ASP A 226 -37.43 26.73 14.38
CA ASP A 226 -37.10 28.02 14.98
C ASP A 226 -35.59 28.20 15.17
N GLU A 227 -35.04 29.23 14.55
CA GLU A 227 -33.68 29.70 14.74
C GLU A 227 -33.50 30.66 15.93
N SER A 228 -34.60 30.90 16.67
CA SER A 228 -34.70 31.81 17.81
C SER A 228 -34.43 33.27 17.47
N ILE A 229 -34.84 33.70 16.27
CA ILE A 229 -34.72 35.08 15.79
C ILE A 229 -36.10 35.64 15.46
N THR A 230 -36.41 36.83 15.98
CA THR A 230 -37.62 37.56 15.59
C THR A 230 -37.44 38.19 14.22
N ALA A 231 -38.15 37.68 13.21
CA ALA A 231 -38.07 38.22 11.86
C ALA A 231 -38.76 39.60 11.78
N VAL A 232 -38.11 40.57 11.13
CA VAL A 232 -38.61 41.95 11.01
C VAL A 232 -39.07 42.28 9.59
N SER A 233 -40.16 43.02 9.47
CA SER A 233 -40.72 43.46 8.17
C SER A 233 -40.98 42.29 7.21
N THR A 234 -41.43 41.15 7.72
CA THR A 234 -41.85 39.99 6.92
C THR A 234 -43.32 40.09 6.52
N PRO A 235 -43.78 39.40 5.47
CA PRO A 235 -45.20 39.32 5.13
C PRO A 235 -46.02 38.72 6.26
N THR A 236 -47.29 39.13 6.39
CA THR A 236 -48.18 38.70 7.48
C THR A 236 -48.31 37.18 7.60
N PHE A 237 -48.30 36.43 6.48
CA PHE A 237 -48.31 34.97 6.54
C PHE A 237 -47.07 34.40 7.24
N TYR A 238 -45.90 35.00 7.01
CA TYR A 238 -44.66 34.57 7.63
C TYR A 238 -44.65 34.93 9.12
N THR A 239 -44.99 36.18 9.46
CA THR A 239 -45.03 36.64 10.86
C THR A 239 -46.01 35.80 11.70
N ASN A 240 -47.19 35.50 11.18
CA ASN A 240 -48.23 34.82 11.95
C ASN A 240 -48.09 33.30 11.95
N ASN A 241 -47.55 32.72 10.87
CA ASN A 241 -47.59 31.26 10.65
C ASN A 241 -46.24 30.57 10.58
N VAL A 242 -45.13 31.29 10.43
CA VAL A 242 -43.80 30.70 10.23
C VAL A 242 -42.83 31.09 11.34
N ASN A 243 -42.64 32.39 11.60
CA ASN A 243 -41.61 32.83 12.54
C ASN A 243 -41.84 32.31 13.97
N GLY A 244 -40.79 31.75 14.56
CA GLY A 244 -40.82 31.19 15.91
C GLY A 244 -41.60 29.88 16.04
N LYS A 245 -42.01 29.25 14.93
CA LYS A 245 -42.74 27.97 14.93
C LYS A 245 -41.85 26.84 14.44
N THR A 246 -41.43 25.97 15.36
CA THR A 246 -40.62 24.79 15.06
C THR A 246 -41.18 23.97 13.88
N GLY A 247 -40.33 23.67 12.90
CA GLY A 247 -40.66 22.90 11.71
C GLY A 247 -41.42 23.69 10.63
N ALA A 248 -41.80 24.93 10.90
CA ALA A 248 -42.42 25.79 9.91
C ALA A 248 -41.40 26.40 8.97
N TRP A 249 -41.76 26.60 7.72
CA TRP A 249 -40.93 27.28 6.73
C TRP A 249 -41.80 28.13 5.82
N GLY A 250 -41.23 29.21 5.28
CA GLY A 250 -41.93 30.16 4.43
C GLY A 250 -41.04 30.64 3.28
N ALA A 251 -41.64 30.74 2.10
CA ALA A 251 -40.97 31.17 0.87
C ALA A 251 -41.95 31.91 -0.05
N LEU A 252 -41.48 32.27 -1.25
CA LEU A 252 -42.31 32.73 -2.35
C LEU A 252 -41.95 31.97 -3.63
N ILE A 253 -42.97 31.62 -4.41
CA ILE A 253 -42.86 30.93 -5.70
C ILE A 253 -43.41 31.82 -6.82
N PRO A 254 -42.90 31.71 -8.06
CA PRO A 254 -43.35 32.55 -9.17
C PRO A 254 -44.80 32.23 -9.56
N ASN A 255 -45.54 33.27 -9.98
CA ASN A 255 -46.90 33.09 -10.49
C ASN A 255 -46.92 32.54 -11.93
N VAL A 256 -45.79 32.59 -12.63
CA VAL A 256 -45.55 31.85 -13.88
C VAL A 256 -44.79 30.58 -13.50
N ASN A 257 -45.55 29.54 -13.16
CA ASN A 257 -45.04 28.25 -12.70
C ASN A 257 -45.92 27.13 -13.25
N SER A 258 -45.72 26.74 -14.50
CA SER A 258 -46.60 25.79 -15.20
C SER A 258 -46.59 24.39 -14.60
N ASN A 259 -45.54 24.02 -13.87
CA ASN A 259 -45.42 22.71 -13.24
C ASN A 259 -45.86 22.71 -11.77
N GLY A 260 -46.05 23.89 -11.16
CA GLY A 260 -46.23 24.00 -9.72
C GLY A 260 -44.97 23.64 -8.92
N VAL A 261 -45.11 23.47 -7.61
CA VAL A 261 -44.10 22.90 -6.72
C VAL A 261 -44.35 21.41 -6.67
N ARG A 262 -43.40 20.60 -7.12
CA ARG A 262 -43.53 19.13 -7.23
C ARG A 262 -42.58 18.35 -6.33
N LYS A 263 -41.61 19.03 -5.71
CA LYS A 263 -40.81 18.46 -4.62
C LYS A 263 -40.51 19.53 -3.58
N ILE A 264 -40.66 19.16 -2.32
CA ILE A 264 -40.21 19.94 -1.16
C ILE A 264 -39.17 19.08 -0.46
N GLU A 265 -37.95 19.57 -0.38
CA GLU A 265 -36.81 18.80 0.10
C GLU A 265 -36.09 19.53 1.23
N GLN A 266 -35.73 18.78 2.26
CA GLN A 266 -35.01 19.23 3.42
C GLN A 266 -33.55 18.77 3.34
N PHE A 267 -32.64 19.71 3.56
CA PHE A 267 -31.22 19.45 3.69
C PHE A 267 -30.74 19.74 5.11
N SER A 268 -29.84 18.90 5.61
CA SER A 268 -29.10 19.16 6.84
C SER A 268 -28.28 20.45 6.69
N VAL A 269 -28.44 21.39 7.62
CA VAL A 269 -27.63 22.62 7.63
C VAL A 269 -26.16 22.34 7.93
N SER A 270 -25.84 21.29 8.69
CA SER A 270 -24.46 20.96 9.07
C SER A 270 -23.71 20.21 7.96
N THR A 271 -24.36 19.25 7.30
CA THR A 271 -23.70 18.38 6.29
C THR A 271 -24.01 18.76 4.85
N GLY A 272 -25.15 19.42 4.61
CA GLY A 272 -25.68 19.69 3.28
C GLY A 272 -26.29 18.46 2.58
N SER A 273 -26.42 17.33 3.27
CA SER A 273 -27.10 16.13 2.75
C SER A 273 -28.62 16.30 2.78
N SER A 274 -29.32 15.67 1.83
CA SER A 274 -30.78 15.55 1.88
C SER A 274 -31.17 14.64 3.05
N VAL A 275 -32.15 15.08 3.85
CA VAL A 275 -32.57 14.38 5.08
C VAL A 275 -34.08 14.13 5.15
N GLY A 276 -34.85 14.63 4.20
CA GLY A 276 -36.28 14.42 4.13
C GLY A 276 -36.84 15.08 2.88
N SER A 277 -37.81 14.46 2.21
CA SER A 277 -38.49 15.11 1.09
C SER A 277 -39.92 14.65 0.97
N SER A 278 -40.70 15.40 0.22
CA SER A 278 -42.05 15.05 -0.20
C SER A 278 -42.20 15.46 -1.65
N THR A 279 -42.92 14.66 -2.44
CA THR A 279 -43.13 14.91 -3.87
C THR A 279 -44.61 14.90 -4.20
N ASP A 280 -44.98 15.71 -5.19
CA ASP A 280 -46.31 15.77 -5.75
C ASP A 280 -46.23 15.65 -7.29
N ALA A 281 -47.14 14.85 -7.86
CA ALA A 281 -47.07 14.48 -9.26
C ALA A 281 -47.47 15.62 -10.21
N ASP A 282 -48.29 16.58 -9.80
CA ASP A 282 -48.85 17.60 -10.69
C ASP A 282 -48.77 19.03 -10.14
N GLY A 283 -48.23 19.19 -8.92
CA GLY A 283 -48.12 20.47 -8.24
C GLY A 283 -49.37 20.86 -7.46
N VAL A 284 -50.30 19.92 -7.24
CA VAL A 284 -51.54 20.12 -6.49
C VAL A 284 -51.50 19.26 -5.23
N TRP A 285 -50.98 19.84 -4.15
CA TRP A 285 -50.84 19.21 -2.84
C TRP A 285 -52.22 19.07 -2.17
N THR A 286 -52.85 17.92 -2.36
CA THR A 286 -54.23 17.61 -1.96
C THR A 286 -55.25 18.57 -2.59
N SER A 287 -55.48 19.74 -1.98
CA SER A 287 -56.42 20.78 -2.47
C SER A 287 -55.74 22.11 -2.75
N ILE A 288 -54.42 22.18 -2.57
CA ILE A 288 -53.63 23.40 -2.66
C ILE A 288 -52.89 23.41 -3.99
N ASN A 289 -53.43 24.17 -4.94
CA ASN A 289 -52.86 24.29 -6.28
C ASN A 289 -51.69 25.29 -6.29
N THR A 290 -50.49 24.82 -6.61
CA THR A 290 -49.29 25.65 -6.75
C THR A 290 -48.91 25.93 -8.21
N VAL A 291 -49.70 25.46 -9.18
CA VAL A 291 -49.54 25.71 -10.61
C VAL A 291 -50.07 27.11 -10.95
N ASN A 292 -49.22 27.95 -11.50
CA ASN A 292 -49.50 29.34 -11.86
C ASN A 292 -50.34 30.11 -10.80
N PRO A 293 -49.86 30.19 -9.54
CA PRO A 293 -50.64 30.74 -8.45
C PRO A 293 -50.81 32.26 -8.61
N SER A 294 -51.75 32.86 -7.88
CA SER A 294 -52.04 34.29 -7.97
C SER A 294 -52.46 34.90 -6.62
N GLY A 295 -51.99 34.33 -5.51
CA GLY A 295 -52.37 34.72 -4.16
C GLY A 295 -51.63 35.95 -3.63
N GLY A 296 -50.44 36.26 -4.16
CA GLY A 296 -49.60 37.34 -3.66
C GLY A 296 -49.28 37.14 -2.18
N THR A 297 -49.76 38.04 -1.31
CA THR A 297 -49.60 37.94 0.15
C THR A 297 -50.56 36.93 0.80
N THR A 298 -51.63 36.52 0.11
CA THR A 298 -52.47 35.38 0.52
C THR A 298 -51.72 34.11 0.18
N ALA A 299 -50.93 33.62 1.14
CA ALA A 299 -50.03 32.51 0.92
C ALA A 299 -50.76 31.17 0.81
N LEU A 300 -50.20 30.27 0.01
CA LEU A 300 -50.61 28.86 -0.06
C LEU A 300 -50.03 28.12 1.14
N GLN A 301 -50.88 27.39 1.87
CA GLN A 301 -50.43 26.56 2.98
C GLN A 301 -50.37 25.11 2.54
N ILE A 302 -49.18 24.53 2.47
CA ILE A 302 -49.02 23.08 2.33
C ILE A 302 -49.19 22.46 3.72
N SER A 303 -50.08 21.48 3.87
CA SER A 303 -50.26 20.80 5.16
C SER A 303 -48.97 20.06 5.55
N GLY A 304 -48.60 20.12 6.82
CA GLY A 304 -47.48 19.32 7.36
C GLY A 304 -47.73 17.81 7.34
N THR A 305 -48.95 17.36 7.03
CA THR A 305 -49.24 15.95 6.73
C THR A 305 -48.94 15.58 5.29
N ASP A 306 -49.06 16.54 4.37
CA ASP A 306 -48.88 16.35 2.93
C ASP A 306 -47.40 16.47 2.55
N ALA A 307 -46.70 17.40 3.20
CA ALA A 307 -45.25 17.52 3.17
C ALA A 307 -44.68 17.44 4.60
N PRO A 308 -44.63 16.23 5.21
CA PRO A 308 -44.12 16.07 6.57
C PRO A 308 -42.64 16.39 6.69
N LEU A 309 -41.84 16.07 5.67
CA LEU A 309 -40.39 16.27 5.68
C LEU A 309 -39.69 15.59 6.88
N THR A 310 -40.31 14.58 7.50
CA THR A 310 -39.59 13.67 8.41
C THR A 310 -38.64 12.79 7.60
N GLY A 311 -37.57 12.29 8.25
CA GLY A 311 -36.55 11.40 7.67
C GLY A 311 -37.02 10.59 6.47
N ASN A 312 -36.31 10.72 5.33
CA ASN A 312 -36.66 10.11 4.03
C ASN A 312 -37.36 8.75 4.19
N SER A 313 -38.68 8.73 3.99
CA SER A 313 -39.47 7.51 3.85
C SER A 313 -39.89 7.44 2.37
N GLY A 314 -39.04 6.80 1.55
CA GLY A 314 -39.25 6.58 0.11
C GLY A 314 -38.36 7.43 -0.81
N ASN A 315 -37.42 6.78 -1.51
CA ASN A 315 -36.44 7.28 -2.49
C ASN A 315 -35.18 8.00 -1.97
N GLY A 316 -34.64 7.56 -0.82
CA GLY A 316 -33.22 7.75 -0.52
C GLY A 316 -32.48 6.44 -0.80
N THR A 317 -31.39 6.48 -1.56
CA THR A 317 -30.51 5.31 -1.76
C THR A 317 -30.05 4.77 -0.41
N SER A 318 -30.32 3.50 -0.14
CA SER A 318 -29.83 2.72 0.99
C SER A 318 -28.31 2.66 0.94
N GLY A 319 -27.66 2.79 2.08
CA GLY A 319 -26.22 2.54 2.21
C GLY A 319 -25.89 1.12 2.64
N LEU A 320 -26.87 0.22 2.70
CA LEU A 320 -26.72 -1.09 3.36
C LEU A 320 -26.08 -2.16 2.46
N SER A 321 -25.95 -1.90 1.17
CA SER A 321 -25.28 -2.81 0.25
C SER A 321 -23.85 -3.08 0.70
N ASP A 322 -23.34 -4.26 0.35
CA ASP A 322 -21.98 -4.65 0.62
C ASP A 322 -21.42 -5.61 -0.44
N ILE A 323 -20.14 -5.96 -0.29
CA ILE A 323 -19.49 -7.01 -1.04
C ILE A 323 -18.88 -7.99 -0.05
N SER A 324 -19.33 -9.25 -0.10
CA SER A 324 -18.85 -10.32 0.77
C SER A 324 -18.18 -11.43 -0.01
N ALA A 325 -17.21 -12.14 0.57
CA ALA A 325 -16.65 -13.35 0.00
C ALA A 325 -17.77 -14.36 -0.30
N SER A 326 -17.71 -14.99 -1.47
CA SER A 326 -18.74 -15.93 -1.88
C SER A 326 -18.57 -17.28 -1.19
N ASN A 327 -19.61 -17.74 -0.49
CA ASN A 327 -19.57 -18.97 0.30
C ASN A 327 -19.45 -20.25 -0.55
N SER A 328 -19.76 -20.18 -1.84
CA SER A 328 -19.71 -21.32 -2.77
C SER A 328 -18.37 -21.43 -3.51
N PHE A 329 -17.47 -20.47 -3.33
CA PHE A 329 -16.19 -20.47 -4.02
C PHE A 329 -15.20 -21.44 -3.37
N VAL A 330 -14.68 -22.36 -4.19
CA VAL A 330 -13.55 -23.21 -3.80
C VAL A 330 -12.28 -22.51 -4.24
N TYR A 331 -11.49 -22.09 -3.26
CA TYR A 331 -10.20 -21.46 -3.52
C TYR A 331 -9.23 -22.49 -4.10
N PRO A 332 -8.41 -22.10 -5.09
CA PRO A 332 -7.34 -22.97 -5.55
C PRO A 332 -6.26 -23.08 -4.47
N GLU A 333 -5.72 -24.29 -4.32
CA GLU A 333 -4.61 -24.61 -3.43
C GLU A 333 -3.39 -24.98 -4.27
N ASN A 334 -2.18 -24.69 -3.77
CA ASN A 334 -0.91 -25.06 -4.41
C ASN A 334 -0.89 -24.75 -5.91
N ILE A 335 -1.07 -23.47 -6.22
CA ILE A 335 -1.18 -22.96 -7.58
C ILE A 335 0.17 -23.09 -8.27
N ASP A 336 0.28 -24.08 -9.18
CA ASP A 336 1.41 -24.21 -10.10
C ASP A 336 1.40 -23.03 -11.09
N TYR A 337 2.10 -21.96 -10.69
CA TYR A 337 2.02 -20.65 -11.32
C TYR A 337 2.46 -20.67 -12.79
N ILE A 338 3.30 -21.64 -13.18
CA ILE A 338 3.86 -21.74 -14.53
C ILE A 338 2.77 -21.95 -15.58
N ASN A 339 1.65 -22.57 -15.19
CA ASN A 339 0.52 -22.80 -16.08
C ASN A 339 -0.32 -21.53 -16.32
N TYR A 340 -0.14 -20.48 -15.52
CA TYR A 340 -1.03 -19.32 -15.48
C TYR A 340 -0.32 -18.00 -15.79
N GLN A 341 0.41 -17.91 -16.92
CA GLN A 341 1.26 -16.76 -17.26
C GLN A 341 0.71 -15.82 -18.36
N GLU A 342 -0.62 -15.70 -18.51
CA GLU A 342 -1.26 -14.84 -19.51
C GLU A 342 -0.71 -13.40 -19.54
N ALA A 343 -0.23 -12.93 -20.70
CA ALA A 343 0.49 -11.67 -20.83
C ALA A 343 -0.29 -10.56 -21.56
N GLN A 344 -1.35 -10.91 -22.28
CA GLN A 344 -2.06 -9.98 -23.17
C GLN A 344 -3.48 -9.71 -22.69
N ASN A 345 -4.29 -10.75 -22.50
CA ASN A 345 -5.72 -10.59 -22.28
C ASN A 345 -6.26 -11.75 -21.47
N ILE A 346 -6.62 -11.50 -20.21
CA ILE A 346 -7.27 -12.51 -19.39
C ILE A 346 -8.65 -12.82 -19.98
N ASP A 347 -8.90 -14.10 -20.23
CA ASP A 347 -10.18 -14.70 -20.55
C ASP A 347 -10.39 -15.92 -19.62
N ILE A 348 -11.39 -16.75 -19.93
CA ILE A 348 -11.66 -17.99 -19.18
C ILE A 348 -10.90 -19.16 -19.83
N SER A 349 -9.67 -18.92 -20.23
CA SER A 349 -8.74 -19.98 -20.65
C SER A 349 -8.00 -20.59 -19.46
N ASN A 350 -7.18 -21.58 -19.78
CA ASN A 350 -6.27 -22.25 -18.85
C ASN A 350 -4.99 -21.44 -18.52
N THR A 351 -4.78 -20.25 -19.10
CA THR A 351 -3.58 -19.43 -18.84
C THR A 351 -3.76 -18.36 -17.75
N SER A 352 -4.94 -18.34 -17.12
CA SER A 352 -5.26 -17.57 -15.92
C SER A 352 -6.06 -18.43 -14.94
N ILE A 353 -6.12 -18.05 -13.67
CA ILE A 353 -6.84 -18.80 -12.64
C ILE A 353 -7.74 -17.89 -11.80
N ALA A 354 -8.92 -18.40 -11.41
CA ALA A 354 -9.79 -17.73 -10.44
C ALA A 354 -9.22 -17.92 -9.04
N VAL A 355 -8.96 -16.81 -8.34
CA VAL A 355 -8.29 -16.79 -7.02
C VAL A 355 -9.19 -16.29 -5.90
N ALA A 356 -10.28 -15.62 -6.26
CA ALA A 356 -11.30 -15.18 -5.32
C ALA A 356 -12.63 -14.99 -6.02
N SER A 357 -13.71 -15.10 -5.26
CA SER A 357 -15.04 -14.75 -5.71
C SER A 357 -15.80 -14.04 -4.60
N PHE A 358 -16.55 -13.02 -4.98
CA PHE A 358 -17.27 -12.13 -4.07
C PHE A 358 -18.68 -11.92 -4.59
N ASP A 359 -19.63 -11.73 -3.68
CA ASP A 359 -21.01 -11.43 -4.00
C ASP A 359 -21.27 -9.94 -3.68
N LEU A 360 -21.63 -9.18 -4.71
CA LEU A 360 -22.23 -7.85 -4.56
C LEU A 360 -23.68 -8.05 -4.13
N ARG A 361 -24.05 -7.56 -2.95
CA ARG A 361 -25.38 -7.77 -2.38
C ARG A 361 -26.07 -6.45 -2.15
N ASP A 362 -27.25 -6.33 -2.74
CA ASP A 362 -28.14 -5.20 -2.51
C ASP A 362 -28.84 -5.35 -1.16
N GLY A 363 -28.75 -4.33 -0.30
CA GLY A 363 -29.14 -4.40 1.13
C GLY A 363 -28.17 -5.15 2.05
N GLY A 364 -27.15 -5.80 1.48
CA GLY A 364 -26.15 -6.55 2.21
C GLY A 364 -26.62 -7.96 2.58
N GLY A 365 -26.43 -8.38 3.84
CA GLY A 365 -26.87 -9.70 4.31
C GLY A 365 -28.39 -9.85 4.52
N THR A 366 -29.12 -8.75 4.46
CA THR A 366 -30.57 -8.67 4.68
C THR A 366 -31.18 -7.70 3.67
N ASN A 367 -32.40 -7.98 3.22
CA ASN A 367 -33.13 -7.06 2.35
C ASN A 367 -33.23 -5.66 2.96
N ASP A 368 -32.97 -4.64 2.16
CA ASP A 368 -33.18 -3.25 2.57
C ASP A 368 -34.54 -2.72 2.05
N ALA A 369 -34.82 -1.45 2.36
CA ALA A 369 -36.15 -0.88 2.18
C ALA A 369 -36.22 0.14 1.03
N ASP A 370 -35.16 0.33 0.25
CA ASP A 370 -35.10 1.43 -0.72
C ASP A 370 -35.69 1.06 -2.09
N ASN A 371 -35.93 -0.23 -2.36
CA ASN A 371 -36.46 -0.74 -3.62
C ASN A 371 -35.61 -0.35 -4.85
N LEU A 372 -34.34 -0.02 -4.64
CA LEU A 372 -33.39 0.34 -5.68
C LEU A 372 -32.35 -0.77 -5.84
N ALA A 373 -31.68 -0.77 -6.98
CA ALA A 373 -30.62 -1.71 -7.27
C ALA A 373 -29.25 -1.10 -6.95
N THR A 374 -28.32 -1.90 -6.47
CA THR A 374 -26.90 -1.54 -6.37
C THR A 374 -26.21 -1.74 -7.71
N THR A 375 -25.73 -0.64 -8.32
CA THR A 375 -24.93 -0.70 -9.56
C THR A 375 -23.48 -0.31 -9.28
N LEU A 376 -22.58 -1.29 -9.30
CA LEU A 376 -21.13 -1.13 -9.11
C LEU A 376 -20.46 -0.64 -10.38
N SER A 377 -19.58 0.36 -10.25
CA SER A 377 -18.86 1.00 -11.38
C SER A 377 -17.34 1.01 -11.24
N SER A 378 -16.83 0.81 -10.03
CA SER A 378 -15.41 0.58 -9.78
C SER A 378 -15.20 -0.36 -8.60
N LEU A 379 -14.10 -1.11 -8.64
CA LEU A 379 -13.68 -2.01 -7.58
C LEU A 379 -12.16 -2.01 -7.50
N THR A 380 -11.63 -1.92 -6.28
CA THR A 380 -10.19 -1.88 -6.02
C THR A 380 -9.80 -2.92 -4.98
N PHE A 381 -8.80 -3.72 -5.31
CA PHE A 381 -8.18 -4.67 -4.40
C PHE A 381 -6.76 -4.24 -4.05
N THR A 382 -6.33 -4.53 -2.82
CA THR A 382 -4.92 -4.69 -2.50
C THR A 382 -4.54 -6.15 -2.53
N VAL A 383 -3.32 -6.46 -2.97
CA VAL A 383 -2.80 -7.82 -3.08
C VAL A 383 -1.47 -7.97 -2.33
N THR A 384 -1.25 -9.10 -1.64
CA THR A 384 0.07 -9.47 -1.13
C THR A 384 0.95 -10.03 -2.24
N ASN A 385 2.27 -9.86 -2.12
CA ASN A 385 3.24 -10.24 -3.16
C ASN A 385 2.88 -9.71 -4.57
N PRO A 386 2.63 -8.40 -4.73
CA PRO A 386 2.15 -7.85 -6.01
C PRO A 386 3.07 -8.12 -7.20
N GLY A 387 4.37 -8.31 -6.97
CA GLY A 387 5.34 -8.68 -8.01
C GLY A 387 5.07 -10.03 -8.67
N PHE A 388 4.26 -10.89 -8.06
CA PHE A 388 3.84 -12.16 -8.64
C PHE A 388 2.73 -11.98 -9.66
N ILE A 389 1.93 -10.91 -9.58
CA ILE A 389 0.77 -10.72 -10.45
C ILE A 389 1.19 -10.01 -11.72
N ARG A 390 0.92 -10.65 -12.87
CA ARG A 390 1.15 -10.06 -14.20
C ARG A 390 -0.05 -9.25 -14.66
N ARG A 391 -1.25 -9.86 -14.59
CA ARG A 391 -2.54 -9.23 -14.96
C ARG A 391 -3.65 -9.74 -14.06
N ALA A 392 -4.71 -8.96 -13.93
CA ALA A 392 -5.92 -9.37 -13.22
C ALA A 392 -7.18 -8.90 -13.96
N ALA A 393 -8.25 -9.69 -13.88
CA ALA A 393 -9.55 -9.36 -14.46
C ALA A 393 -10.68 -9.82 -13.57
N ILE A 394 -11.79 -9.09 -13.60
CA ILE A 394 -13.02 -9.43 -12.90
C ILE A 394 -14.09 -9.90 -13.89
N PHE A 395 -14.83 -10.93 -13.49
CA PHE A 395 -15.87 -11.58 -14.29
C PHE A 395 -17.19 -11.69 -13.53
N ASN A 396 -18.30 -11.68 -14.26
CA ASN A 396 -19.58 -12.21 -13.78
C ASN A 396 -19.94 -13.44 -14.63
N GLY A 397 -19.88 -14.62 -14.01
CA GLY A 397 -19.98 -15.89 -14.72
C GLY A 397 -18.93 -15.97 -15.82
N SER A 398 -19.38 -16.14 -17.07
CA SER A 398 -18.48 -16.20 -18.23
C SER A 398 -18.08 -14.83 -18.80
N THR A 399 -18.67 -13.74 -18.33
CA THR A 399 -18.53 -12.41 -18.92
C THR A 399 -17.43 -11.62 -18.23
N LYS A 400 -16.41 -11.19 -18.97
CA LYS A 400 -15.39 -10.28 -18.46
C LYS A 400 -15.99 -8.88 -18.28
N LEU A 401 -15.83 -8.31 -17.09
CA LEU A 401 -16.30 -6.97 -16.77
C LEU A 401 -15.19 -5.93 -16.99
N ALA A 402 -14.00 -6.17 -16.42
CA ALA A 402 -12.85 -5.28 -16.54
C ALA A 402 -11.54 -6.06 -16.35
N GLU A 403 -10.45 -5.48 -16.81
CA GLU A 403 -9.10 -6.02 -16.71
C GLU A 403 -8.11 -4.90 -16.41
N THR A 404 -7.07 -5.23 -15.65
CA THR A 404 -6.04 -4.28 -15.24
C THR A 404 -4.69 -4.99 -15.05
N THR A 405 -3.64 -4.20 -14.95
CA THR A 405 -2.31 -4.65 -14.51
C THR A 405 -2.05 -4.15 -13.10
N ILE A 406 -1.12 -4.79 -12.40
CA ILE A 406 -0.75 -4.37 -11.05
C ILE A 406 -0.07 -2.99 -11.06
N ASN A 407 -0.45 -2.10 -10.13
CA ASN A 407 0.23 -0.82 -9.88
C ASN A 407 0.58 -0.72 -8.39
N GLY A 408 1.86 -0.89 -8.05
CA GLY A 408 2.27 -1.07 -6.66
C GLY A 408 1.62 -2.33 -6.10
N SER A 409 0.82 -2.19 -5.03
CA SER A 409 0.07 -3.30 -4.43
C SER A 409 -1.42 -3.31 -4.82
N VAL A 410 -1.82 -2.51 -5.81
CA VAL A 410 -3.23 -2.21 -6.09
C VAL A 410 -3.66 -2.74 -7.46
N LEU A 411 -4.82 -3.41 -7.47
CA LEU A 411 -5.57 -3.77 -8.66
C LEU A 411 -6.81 -2.89 -8.72
N ASN A 412 -6.83 -1.92 -9.65
CA ASN A 412 -7.96 -1.00 -9.82
C ASN A 412 -8.74 -1.33 -11.09
N PHE A 413 -10.04 -1.61 -10.93
CA PHE A 413 -10.98 -1.90 -12.00
C PHE A 413 -11.98 -0.76 -12.14
N THR A 414 -12.08 -0.21 -13.35
CA THR A 414 -13.02 0.86 -13.72
C THR A 414 -13.56 0.61 -15.13
N GLY A 415 -14.54 1.40 -15.57
CA GLY A 415 -15.06 1.30 -16.93
C GLY A 415 -15.98 0.10 -17.17
N PHE A 416 -16.53 -0.49 -16.10
CA PHE A 416 -17.51 -1.57 -16.15
C PHE A 416 -18.78 -1.18 -15.39
N THR A 417 -19.83 -1.96 -15.56
CA THR A 417 -21.06 -1.86 -14.77
C THR A 417 -21.52 -3.26 -14.37
N LEU A 418 -21.86 -3.44 -13.10
CA LEU A 418 -22.49 -4.65 -12.59
C LEU A 418 -23.64 -4.27 -11.67
N THR A 419 -24.84 -4.78 -11.94
CA THR A 419 -26.05 -4.42 -11.19
C THR A 419 -26.60 -5.62 -10.43
N ALA A 420 -26.57 -5.55 -9.11
CA ALA A 420 -27.43 -6.38 -8.26
C ALA A 420 -28.80 -5.72 -8.18
N ALA A 421 -29.82 -6.39 -8.71
CA ALA A 421 -31.20 -5.91 -8.59
C ALA A 421 -31.61 -5.80 -7.11
N ASP A 422 -32.67 -5.03 -6.84
CA ASP A 422 -33.25 -4.88 -5.50
C ASP A 422 -33.32 -6.23 -4.77
N ASN A 423 -32.74 -6.28 -3.58
CA ASN A 423 -32.71 -7.44 -2.69
C ASN A 423 -32.10 -8.72 -3.30
N ASN A 424 -31.27 -8.59 -4.33
CA ASN A 424 -30.58 -9.70 -4.98
C ASN A 424 -29.05 -9.56 -4.87
N SER A 425 -28.35 -10.57 -5.37
CA SER A 425 -26.89 -10.59 -5.40
C SER A 425 -26.35 -10.88 -6.79
N GLN A 426 -25.13 -10.40 -7.07
CA GLN A 426 -24.38 -10.72 -8.28
C GLN A 426 -22.97 -11.15 -7.93
N ASN A 427 -22.48 -12.15 -8.64
CA ASN A 427 -21.13 -12.68 -8.40
C ASN A 427 -20.07 -11.88 -9.16
N ILE A 428 -18.92 -11.71 -8.53
CA ILE A 428 -17.70 -11.12 -9.05
C ILE A 428 -16.57 -12.12 -8.81
N THR A 429 -16.07 -12.72 -9.86
CA THR A 429 -14.91 -13.62 -9.80
C THR A 429 -13.65 -12.89 -10.22
N LEU A 430 -12.64 -12.85 -9.35
CA LEU A 430 -11.31 -12.32 -9.64
C LEU A 430 -10.44 -13.43 -10.24
N ARG A 431 -9.94 -13.20 -11.44
CA ARG A 431 -8.92 -14.02 -12.10
C ARG A 431 -7.60 -13.28 -12.19
N VAL A 432 -6.49 -14.01 -12.03
CA VAL A 432 -5.14 -13.47 -12.17
C VAL A 432 -4.27 -14.36 -13.05
N SER A 433 -3.18 -13.77 -13.51
CA SER A 433 -2.04 -14.47 -14.12
C SER A 433 -0.76 -14.03 -13.42
N TYR A 434 0.26 -14.89 -13.46
CA TYR A 434 1.50 -14.73 -12.74
C TYR A 434 2.67 -14.31 -13.63
N THR A 435 3.63 -13.61 -13.02
CA THR A 435 4.95 -13.36 -13.61
C THR A 435 5.80 -14.63 -13.54
N THR A 436 6.98 -14.62 -14.16
CA THR A 436 7.91 -15.76 -14.08
C THR A 436 8.66 -15.83 -12.75
N ASN A 437 8.69 -14.73 -11.99
CA ASN A 437 9.45 -14.60 -10.74
C ASN A 437 8.50 -14.61 -9.55
N VAL A 438 8.37 -15.79 -8.94
CA VAL A 438 7.52 -16.03 -7.77
C VAL A 438 8.35 -16.59 -6.62
N THR A 439 7.76 -16.71 -5.45
CA THR A 439 8.38 -17.41 -4.33
C THR A 439 7.49 -18.57 -3.96
N ASP A 440 8.09 -19.76 -3.89
CA ASP A 440 7.40 -20.96 -3.49
C ASP A 440 6.78 -20.80 -2.10
N ASN A 441 5.65 -21.45 -1.87
CA ASN A 441 4.90 -21.46 -0.61
C ASN A 441 4.31 -20.13 -0.17
N ALA A 442 4.55 -19.04 -0.92
CA ALA A 442 3.98 -17.74 -0.61
C ALA A 442 2.48 -17.72 -0.92
N GLN A 443 1.68 -17.11 -0.04
CA GLN A 443 0.23 -16.99 -0.21
C GLN A 443 -0.19 -15.57 -0.61
N ASN A 444 -1.10 -15.50 -1.59
CA ASN A 444 -1.70 -14.24 -2.03
C ASN A 444 -3.06 -14.03 -1.39
N ILE A 445 -3.25 -12.88 -0.74
CA ILE A 445 -4.55 -12.40 -0.29
C ILE A 445 -4.96 -11.19 -1.12
N TYR A 446 -6.24 -11.15 -1.52
CA TYR A 446 -6.85 -10.09 -2.29
C TYR A 446 -7.95 -9.44 -1.44
N THR A 447 -7.73 -8.21 -1.02
CA THR A 447 -8.63 -7.50 -0.09
C THR A 447 -9.28 -6.32 -0.79
N ILE A 448 -10.60 -6.21 -0.73
CA ILE A 448 -11.32 -5.05 -1.25
C ILE A 448 -11.00 -3.84 -0.38
N THR A 449 -10.50 -2.77 -1.01
CA THR A 449 -10.14 -1.52 -0.33
C THR A 449 -10.97 -0.34 -0.79
N SER A 450 -11.57 -0.42 -1.97
CA SER A 450 -12.55 0.56 -2.43
C SER A 450 -13.56 -0.05 -3.40
N ALA A 451 -14.80 0.41 -3.35
CA ALA A 451 -15.87 0.10 -4.27
C ALA A 451 -16.75 1.35 -4.47
N THR A 452 -17.23 1.59 -5.69
CA THR A 452 -18.12 2.74 -5.97
C THR A 452 -19.41 2.28 -6.63
N ALA A 453 -20.52 2.54 -5.97
CA ALA A 453 -21.87 2.35 -6.51
C ALA A 453 -22.38 3.62 -7.21
N SER A 454 -23.31 3.47 -8.14
CA SER A 454 -24.01 4.57 -8.79
C SER A 454 -24.84 5.35 -7.77
N ALA A 455 -24.77 6.69 -7.80
CA ALA A 455 -25.58 7.56 -6.95
C ALA A 455 -27.09 7.52 -7.27
N SER A 456 -27.49 6.83 -8.35
CA SER A 456 -28.89 6.64 -8.74
C SER A 456 -29.57 5.42 -8.13
N GLY A 457 -28.84 4.60 -7.35
CA GLY A 457 -29.34 3.38 -6.71
C GLY A 457 -28.66 3.16 -5.35
N SER A 458 -28.90 2.02 -4.73
CA SER A 458 -28.34 1.68 -3.41
C SER A 458 -26.80 1.71 -3.45
N GLY A 459 -26.20 2.14 -2.35
CA GLY A 459 -24.78 2.37 -2.18
C GLY A 459 -24.21 1.67 -0.96
N PHE A 460 -22.93 1.94 -0.68
CA PHE A 460 -22.19 1.29 0.40
C PHE A 460 -22.02 2.21 1.60
N ALA A 461 -22.16 1.67 2.82
CA ALA A 461 -21.95 2.42 4.07
C ALA A 461 -20.47 2.79 4.29
N SER A 462 -19.55 1.99 3.75
CA SER A 462 -18.12 2.20 3.81
C SER A 462 -17.53 2.21 2.40
N ALA A 463 -16.48 3.00 2.20
CA ALA A 463 -15.83 3.15 0.89
C ALA A 463 -15.29 1.83 0.32
N ASN A 464 -15.05 0.82 1.15
CA ASN A 464 -14.59 -0.53 0.79
C ASN A 464 -15.70 -1.59 0.73
N ALA A 465 -16.98 -1.19 0.82
CA ALA A 465 -18.14 -2.09 0.77
C ALA A 465 -18.04 -3.29 1.73
N GLY A 466 -17.50 -3.10 2.93
CA GLY A 466 -17.32 -4.17 3.93
C GLY A 466 -15.92 -4.79 3.95
N GLY A 467 -15.06 -4.48 2.97
CA GLY A 467 -13.63 -4.80 3.01
C GLY A 467 -13.31 -6.29 2.95
N SER A 468 -14.16 -7.07 2.28
CA SER A 468 -13.99 -8.53 2.20
C SER A 468 -12.67 -8.91 1.51
N ALA A 469 -12.11 -10.06 1.89
CA ALA A 469 -10.85 -10.56 1.40
C ALA A 469 -10.96 -12.03 0.98
N SER A 470 -10.08 -12.46 0.08
CA SER A 470 -9.90 -13.88 -0.24
C SER A 470 -9.36 -14.65 0.96
N SER A 471 -9.62 -15.96 1.01
CA SER A 471 -9.09 -16.83 2.05
C SER A 471 -7.61 -17.15 1.83
N VAL A 472 -6.89 -17.32 2.95
CA VAL A 472 -5.57 -17.95 3.07
C VAL A 472 -5.58 -19.08 4.10
N SER A 473 -6.77 -19.59 4.43
CA SER A 473 -6.89 -20.77 5.30
C SER A 473 -6.36 -22.01 4.57
N GLY A 474 -5.55 -22.83 5.24
CA GLY A 474 -4.87 -23.95 4.58
C GLY A 474 -3.93 -23.44 3.48
N ASP A 475 -3.96 -24.10 2.33
CA ASP A 475 -3.11 -23.78 1.17
C ASP A 475 -3.81 -22.86 0.15
N ASN A 476 -4.94 -22.25 0.53
CA ASN A 476 -5.68 -21.35 -0.36
C ASN A 476 -4.76 -20.23 -0.88
N ASN A 477 -4.72 -20.09 -2.20
CA ASN A 477 -3.90 -19.12 -2.91
C ASN A 477 -2.38 -19.22 -2.62
N ARG A 478 -1.89 -20.37 -2.12
CA ARG A 478 -0.45 -20.71 -2.02
C ARG A 478 0.11 -20.93 -3.41
N ILE A 479 1.27 -20.33 -3.68
CA ILE A 479 2.04 -20.55 -4.90
C ILE A 479 2.83 -21.85 -4.74
N GLU A 480 2.83 -22.65 -5.79
CA GLU A 480 3.61 -23.87 -5.91
C GLU A 480 4.68 -23.68 -7.00
N VAL A 481 5.92 -24.04 -6.68
CA VAL A 481 7.05 -24.10 -7.60
C VAL A 481 7.57 -25.53 -7.62
N THR A 482 7.41 -26.23 -8.74
CA THR A 482 7.96 -27.58 -8.90
C THR A 482 9.33 -27.53 -9.58
N ALA A 483 10.35 -28.07 -8.91
CA ALA A 483 11.69 -28.13 -9.50
C ALA A 483 11.78 -29.04 -10.74
N THR A 484 12.54 -28.58 -11.74
CA THR A 484 12.87 -29.34 -12.96
C THR A 484 14.38 -29.45 -13.21
N LYS A 485 15.17 -28.60 -12.55
CA LYS A 485 16.63 -28.55 -12.66
C LYS A 485 17.30 -28.25 -11.33
N LEU A 486 18.59 -28.54 -11.26
CA LEU A 486 19.47 -28.03 -10.23
C LEU A 486 20.20 -26.77 -10.73
N ALA A 487 20.60 -25.89 -9.82
CA ALA A 487 21.45 -24.74 -10.13
C ALA A 487 22.43 -24.47 -8.98
N PHE A 488 23.68 -24.15 -9.31
CA PHE A 488 24.64 -23.64 -8.33
C PHE A 488 24.32 -22.17 -8.02
N THR A 489 23.89 -21.90 -6.79
CA THR A 489 23.67 -20.53 -6.27
C THR A 489 24.95 -19.94 -5.66
N THR A 490 25.82 -20.82 -5.15
CA THR A 490 27.18 -20.48 -4.72
C THR A 490 28.15 -21.43 -5.40
N GLN A 491 29.15 -20.89 -6.09
CA GLN A 491 30.21 -21.70 -6.69
C GLN A 491 31.22 -22.16 -5.65
N ALA A 492 31.80 -23.34 -5.85
CA ALA A 492 32.94 -23.82 -5.08
C ALA A 492 34.18 -22.92 -5.26
N ALA A 493 35.09 -22.88 -4.30
CA ALA A 493 36.37 -22.20 -4.47
C ALA A 493 37.15 -22.72 -5.71
N ALA A 494 37.80 -21.83 -6.46
CA ALA A 494 38.57 -22.20 -7.67
C ALA A 494 39.87 -22.97 -7.37
N THR A 495 40.31 -22.96 -6.11
CA THR A 495 41.49 -23.68 -5.62
C THR A 495 41.13 -24.50 -4.42
N ALA A 496 41.69 -25.70 -4.33
CA ALA A 496 41.58 -26.59 -3.19
C ALA A 496 42.95 -27.18 -2.84
N THR A 497 43.06 -27.74 -1.65
CA THR A 497 44.18 -28.58 -1.24
C THR A 497 43.59 -29.92 -0.82
N ILE A 498 44.27 -31.02 -1.12
CA ILE A 498 43.80 -32.34 -0.68
C ILE A 498 43.59 -32.39 0.84
N TYR A 499 42.63 -33.18 1.31
CA TYR A 499 42.26 -33.34 2.73
C TYR A 499 41.75 -32.06 3.42
N LYS A 500 41.56 -30.97 2.68
CA LYS A 500 41.06 -29.70 3.22
C LYS A 500 39.70 -29.39 2.63
N THR A 501 38.78 -28.94 3.49
CA THR A 501 37.48 -28.42 3.05
C THR A 501 37.66 -27.18 2.17
N LEU A 502 36.73 -26.96 1.25
CA LEU A 502 36.79 -25.81 0.35
C LEU A 502 36.59 -24.51 1.14
N SER A 503 37.42 -23.50 0.85
CA SER A 503 37.28 -22.16 1.46
C SER A 503 35.97 -21.45 1.09
N THR A 504 35.33 -21.88 0.01
CA THR A 504 33.95 -21.53 -0.35
C THR A 504 33.23 -22.82 -0.72
N ALA A 505 32.30 -23.23 0.15
CA ALA A 505 31.47 -24.40 -0.07
C ALA A 505 30.44 -24.12 -1.16
N PRO A 506 30.24 -25.04 -2.13
CA PRO A 506 29.19 -24.88 -3.11
C PRO A 506 27.81 -25.03 -2.46
N VAL A 507 26.84 -24.28 -3.00
CA VAL A 507 25.42 -24.39 -2.64
C VAL A 507 24.63 -24.64 -3.93
N VAL A 508 23.77 -25.64 -3.88
CA VAL A 508 22.93 -26.06 -5.01
C VAL A 508 21.47 -25.96 -4.61
N SER A 509 20.66 -25.29 -5.42
CA SER A 509 19.20 -25.24 -5.25
C SER A 509 18.50 -26.04 -6.34
N ALA A 510 17.42 -26.73 -5.97
CA ALA A 510 16.44 -27.26 -6.90
C ALA A 510 15.53 -26.11 -7.37
N GLN A 511 15.47 -25.91 -8.68
CA GLN A 511 14.75 -24.80 -9.30
C GLN A 511 13.83 -25.29 -10.42
N ASP A 512 12.78 -24.52 -10.69
CA ASP A 512 11.96 -24.67 -11.89
C ASP A 512 12.69 -24.15 -13.16
N GLU A 513 11.97 -24.16 -14.29
CA GLU A 513 12.50 -23.65 -15.55
C GLU A 513 12.76 -22.14 -15.53
N SER A 514 11.96 -21.38 -14.77
CA SER A 514 12.09 -19.93 -14.62
C SER A 514 13.19 -19.50 -13.65
N GLY A 515 13.78 -20.44 -12.90
CA GLY A 515 14.83 -20.20 -11.90
C GLY A 515 14.32 -19.93 -10.49
N ASN A 516 13.05 -20.18 -10.18
CA ASN A 516 12.55 -20.10 -8.80
C ASN A 516 12.91 -21.37 -8.05
N THR A 517 13.27 -21.26 -6.78
CA THR A 517 13.59 -22.40 -5.92
C THR A 517 12.32 -23.06 -5.40
N ASP A 518 12.23 -24.37 -5.54
CA ASP A 518 11.20 -25.24 -4.94
C ASP A 518 11.59 -25.53 -3.48
N PHE A 519 10.87 -24.97 -2.51
CA PHE A 519 11.15 -25.12 -1.09
C PHE A 519 10.73 -26.47 -0.52
N ASP A 520 9.82 -27.17 -1.18
CA ASP A 520 9.34 -28.48 -0.74
C ASP A 520 10.30 -29.61 -1.17
N PHE A 521 11.21 -29.33 -2.12
CA PHE A 521 12.30 -30.24 -2.48
C PHE A 521 13.24 -30.54 -1.30
N SER A 522 13.23 -31.80 -0.89
CA SER A 522 13.93 -32.32 0.30
C SER A 522 14.78 -33.57 0.02
N SER A 523 15.05 -33.87 -1.26
CA SER A 523 15.85 -35.05 -1.65
C SER A 523 17.35 -34.78 -1.55
N ALA A 524 18.15 -35.86 -1.58
CA ALA A 524 19.60 -35.78 -1.60
C ALA A 524 20.13 -35.25 -2.94
N ILE A 525 21.12 -34.37 -2.87
CA ILE A 525 21.90 -33.89 -4.01
C ILE A 525 23.33 -34.40 -3.86
N THR A 526 23.87 -34.97 -4.93
CA THR A 526 25.23 -35.48 -5.01
C THR A 526 26.08 -34.58 -5.90
N ILE A 527 27.25 -34.20 -5.42
CA ILE A 527 28.31 -33.57 -6.20
C ILE A 527 29.19 -34.66 -6.80
N GLU A 528 29.34 -34.63 -8.12
CA GLU A 528 30.25 -35.45 -8.91
C GLU A 528 31.32 -34.57 -9.53
N ASN A 529 32.46 -35.16 -9.89
CA ASN A 529 33.54 -34.44 -10.53
C ASN A 529 33.97 -35.15 -11.81
N ASN A 530 34.20 -34.40 -12.89
CA ASN A 530 34.42 -34.97 -14.22
C ASN A 530 35.79 -35.65 -14.38
N ALA A 531 36.72 -35.41 -13.46
CA ALA A 531 38.05 -36.01 -13.46
C ALA A 531 38.12 -37.35 -12.69
N ASN A 532 37.01 -37.81 -12.08
CA ASN A 532 36.96 -39.00 -11.21
C ASN A 532 37.98 -38.94 -10.05
N ILE A 533 38.27 -37.74 -9.55
CA ILE A 533 39.11 -37.49 -8.38
C ILE A 533 38.35 -37.97 -7.14
N SER A 534 39.02 -38.75 -6.29
CA SER A 534 38.43 -39.20 -5.03
C SER A 534 38.04 -38.00 -4.15
N GLN A 535 36.84 -38.00 -3.59
CA GLN A 535 36.27 -36.92 -2.79
C GLN A 535 35.41 -37.47 -1.65
N THR A 536 35.18 -36.65 -0.62
CA THR A 536 34.28 -36.95 0.50
C THR A 536 33.41 -35.73 0.84
N GLY A 537 32.31 -35.92 1.57
CA GLY A 537 31.37 -34.84 1.91
C GLY A 537 30.58 -34.31 0.71
N ASN A 538 30.46 -35.13 -0.34
CA ASN A 538 29.87 -34.77 -1.62
C ASN A 538 28.36 -35.08 -1.74
N ILE A 539 27.70 -35.47 -0.66
CA ILE A 539 26.25 -35.73 -0.63
C ILE A 539 25.64 -34.87 0.48
N ALA A 540 24.57 -34.14 0.16
CA ALA A 540 23.83 -33.34 1.12
C ALA A 540 22.33 -33.37 0.80
N THR A 541 21.49 -33.43 1.84
CA THR A 541 20.03 -33.34 1.71
C THR A 541 19.62 -31.89 1.59
N ALA A 542 18.74 -31.59 0.63
CA ALA A 542 18.19 -30.25 0.48
C ALA A 542 17.27 -29.89 1.65
N VAL A 543 17.37 -28.64 2.12
CA VAL A 543 16.48 -28.03 3.11
C VAL A 543 15.95 -26.73 2.49
N ASN A 544 14.63 -26.57 2.44
CA ASN A 544 13.98 -25.48 1.71
C ASN A 544 14.51 -25.38 0.26
N GLY A 545 14.60 -26.52 -0.43
CA GLY A 545 15.07 -26.58 -1.81
C GLY A 545 16.56 -26.45 -2.05
N SER A 546 17.37 -26.23 -1.01
CA SER A 546 18.80 -25.97 -1.18
C SER A 546 19.67 -26.89 -0.34
N ALA A 547 20.73 -27.42 -0.95
CA ALA A 547 21.77 -28.22 -0.29
C ALA A 547 23.10 -27.47 -0.25
N SER A 548 23.73 -27.42 0.91
CA SER A 548 25.07 -26.86 1.12
C SER A 548 26.07 -27.98 1.38
N PHE A 549 27.29 -27.84 0.85
CA PHE A 549 28.33 -28.87 0.93
C PHE A 549 29.58 -28.38 1.71
N PRO A 550 29.45 -28.05 3.01
CA PRO A 550 30.56 -27.50 3.81
C PRO A 550 31.69 -28.50 4.06
N LEU A 551 31.39 -29.80 4.02
CA LEU A 551 32.36 -30.87 4.26
C LEU A 551 32.98 -31.43 2.96
N LEU A 552 32.67 -30.84 1.80
CA LEU A 552 33.23 -31.27 0.53
C LEU A 552 34.75 -31.06 0.51
N MET A 553 35.49 -32.14 0.30
CA MET A 553 36.95 -32.14 0.18
C MET A 553 37.43 -33.16 -0.86
N PHE A 554 38.60 -32.90 -1.44
CA PHE A 554 39.24 -33.78 -2.42
C PHE A 554 40.38 -34.56 -1.76
N GLN A 555 40.59 -35.82 -2.19
CA GLN A 555 41.61 -36.72 -1.64
C GLN A 555 42.81 -36.91 -2.59
N GLN A 556 42.75 -36.33 -3.78
CA GLN A 556 43.78 -36.45 -4.81
C GLN A 556 43.94 -35.13 -5.56
N THR A 557 45.16 -34.87 -6.03
CA THR A 557 45.50 -33.69 -6.82
C THR A 557 44.93 -33.77 -8.23
N GLY A 558 44.78 -32.61 -8.88
CA GLY A 558 44.33 -32.55 -10.26
C GLY A 558 43.56 -31.28 -10.56
N THR A 559 42.82 -31.29 -11.67
CA THR A 559 41.93 -30.20 -12.06
C THR A 559 40.61 -30.80 -12.48
N THR A 560 39.51 -30.29 -11.94
CA THR A 560 38.17 -30.82 -12.20
C THR A 560 37.12 -29.73 -12.26
N THR A 561 35.99 -30.00 -12.92
CA THR A 561 34.72 -29.29 -12.70
C THR A 561 33.80 -30.18 -11.89
N ILE A 562 32.91 -29.56 -11.11
CA ILE A 562 31.87 -30.29 -10.37
C ILE A 562 30.51 -30.20 -11.07
N THR A 563 29.73 -31.28 -10.98
CA THR A 563 28.34 -31.38 -11.43
C THR A 563 27.48 -31.77 -10.24
N ALA A 564 26.33 -31.14 -10.08
CA ALA A 564 25.33 -31.55 -9.09
C ALA A 564 24.27 -32.41 -9.75
N ALA A 565 23.92 -33.53 -9.11
CA ALA A 565 22.94 -34.50 -9.58
C ALA A 565 21.95 -34.85 -8.46
N SER A 566 20.71 -35.09 -8.86
CA SER A 566 19.65 -35.67 -8.02
C SER A 566 18.68 -36.42 -8.93
N ASP A 567 17.98 -37.41 -8.39
CA ASP A 567 17.05 -38.22 -9.18
C ASP A 567 15.92 -37.34 -9.74
N ALA A 568 15.55 -37.58 -11.01
CA ALA A 568 14.51 -36.87 -11.77
C ALA A 568 14.76 -35.39 -12.12
N LEU A 569 15.76 -34.70 -11.56
CA LEU A 569 16.09 -33.31 -11.93
C LEU A 569 17.22 -33.22 -12.96
N THR A 570 17.15 -32.23 -13.84
CA THR A 570 18.28 -31.92 -14.74
C THR A 570 19.47 -31.41 -13.92
N GLY A 571 20.61 -32.11 -13.99
CA GLY A 571 21.80 -31.76 -13.22
C GLY A 571 22.41 -30.39 -13.59
N ALA A 572 23.14 -29.80 -12.63
CA ALA A 572 23.81 -28.50 -12.80
C ALA A 572 25.31 -28.69 -12.99
N LYS A 573 25.95 -27.90 -13.86
CA LYS A 573 27.41 -27.85 -13.96
C LYS A 573 27.94 -26.57 -13.34
N ALA A 574 29.00 -26.67 -12.54
CA ALA A 574 29.72 -25.49 -12.09
C ALA A 574 30.44 -24.83 -13.28
N TYR A 575 30.54 -23.50 -13.24
CA TYR A 575 31.12 -22.72 -14.35
C TYR A 575 32.64 -22.54 -14.22
N GLN A 576 33.22 -22.90 -13.08
CA GLN A 576 34.64 -22.76 -12.80
C GLN A 576 35.31 -24.12 -12.57
N ASN A 577 36.55 -24.23 -13.06
CA ASN A 577 37.44 -25.34 -12.71
C ASN A 577 37.97 -25.15 -11.29
N ILE A 578 38.18 -26.27 -10.60
CA ILE A 578 38.85 -26.35 -9.31
C ILE A 578 40.22 -26.95 -9.55
N THR A 579 41.28 -26.21 -9.21
CA THR A 579 42.65 -26.72 -9.20
C THR A 579 42.99 -27.22 -7.80
N ILE A 580 43.31 -28.51 -7.67
CA ILE A 580 43.55 -29.18 -6.41
C ILE A 580 45.05 -29.40 -6.24
N ALA A 581 45.65 -28.63 -5.32
CA ALA A 581 47.06 -28.70 -4.98
C ALA A 581 47.36 -29.87 -4.02
N ASP A 582 48.60 -30.34 -4.07
CA ASP A 582 49.11 -31.35 -3.13
C ASP A 582 49.30 -30.75 -1.73
N ALA A 583 49.45 -31.62 -0.74
CA ALA A 583 49.82 -31.26 0.62
C ALA A 583 51.32 -30.95 0.73
N LYS A 584 51.72 -30.31 1.83
CA LYS A 584 53.14 -30.20 2.19
C LYS A 584 53.70 -31.57 2.55
N LYS A 585 54.80 -31.95 1.88
CA LYS A 585 55.46 -33.24 2.06
C LYS A 585 56.92 -33.07 2.48
N TRP A 586 57.38 -34.04 3.25
CA TRP A 586 58.77 -34.16 3.66
C TRP A 586 59.60 -34.73 2.52
N ASP A 587 60.72 -34.08 2.19
CA ASP A 587 61.69 -34.57 1.20
C ASP A 587 63.05 -34.91 1.81
N GLY A 588 63.35 -34.39 3.00
CA GLY A 588 64.62 -34.61 3.70
C GLY A 588 65.83 -33.95 3.02
N GLY A 589 65.62 -32.93 2.18
CA GLY A 589 66.66 -32.29 1.38
C GLY A 589 67.83 -31.70 2.18
N ALA A 590 67.63 -31.37 3.46
CA ALA A 590 68.69 -30.88 4.34
C ALA A 590 69.57 -32.00 4.96
N GLY A 591 69.14 -33.26 4.85
CA GLY A 591 69.80 -34.39 5.52
C GLY A 591 69.65 -34.39 7.05
N THR A 592 68.77 -33.55 7.60
CA THR A 592 68.42 -33.52 9.03
C THR A 592 67.04 -34.13 9.24
N ASN A 593 66.67 -34.43 10.49
CA ASN A 593 65.32 -34.89 10.85
C ASN A 593 64.49 -33.77 11.53
N LEU A 594 64.88 -32.51 11.36
CA LEU A 594 64.28 -31.38 12.07
C LEU A 594 63.11 -30.79 11.28
N TRP A 595 61.91 -30.78 11.87
CA TRP A 595 60.71 -30.15 11.29
C TRP A 595 60.95 -28.67 10.93
N SER A 596 61.75 -27.98 11.75
CA SER A 596 62.03 -26.55 11.62
C SER A 596 63.07 -26.20 10.54
N ASP A 597 63.67 -27.18 9.87
CA ASP A 597 64.58 -26.93 8.76
C ASP A 597 63.76 -26.87 7.47
N ALA A 598 63.68 -25.66 6.89
CA ALA A 598 62.87 -25.40 5.71
C ALA A 598 63.27 -26.28 4.52
N ASN A 599 64.55 -26.63 4.40
CA ASN A 599 65.08 -27.43 3.27
C ASN A 599 64.71 -28.93 3.34
N ASN A 600 64.00 -29.37 4.37
CA ASN A 600 63.46 -30.74 4.45
C ASN A 600 62.01 -30.86 3.95
N TRP A 601 61.43 -29.75 3.49
CA TRP A 601 60.09 -29.70 2.91
C TRP A 601 60.21 -29.50 1.41
N TYR A 602 59.39 -30.20 0.63
CA TYR A 602 59.47 -30.21 -0.84
C TYR A 602 59.43 -28.82 -1.51
N ASP A 603 58.83 -27.82 -0.86
CA ASP A 603 58.73 -26.43 -1.32
C ASP A 603 59.74 -25.48 -0.62
N ASN A 604 60.68 -26.05 0.13
CA ASN A 604 61.68 -25.37 0.95
C ASN A 604 61.07 -24.37 1.95
N SER A 605 59.90 -24.68 2.52
CA SER A 605 59.26 -23.83 3.52
C SER A 605 58.54 -24.62 4.62
N ILE A 606 58.74 -24.17 5.87
CA ILE A 606 58.20 -24.81 7.08
C ILE A 606 56.66 -24.76 7.04
N PRO A 607 55.96 -25.86 7.40
CA PRO A 607 54.51 -25.87 7.52
C PRO A 607 53.98 -24.83 8.50
N SER A 608 52.91 -24.17 8.09
CA SER A 608 52.18 -23.14 8.81
C SER A 608 50.78 -23.61 9.22
N VAL A 609 50.04 -22.75 9.92
CA VAL A 609 48.70 -23.04 10.46
C VAL A 609 47.65 -23.35 9.40
N THR A 610 47.86 -22.93 8.15
CA THR A 610 46.93 -23.15 7.04
C THR A 610 47.23 -24.42 6.24
N ASP A 611 48.35 -25.08 6.53
CA ASP A 611 48.87 -26.13 5.68
C ASP A 611 48.36 -27.51 6.06
N VAL A 612 48.09 -28.29 5.03
CA VAL A 612 47.89 -29.74 5.10
C VAL A 612 49.26 -30.39 5.00
N VAL A 613 49.61 -31.25 5.95
CA VAL A 613 50.88 -31.96 5.98
C VAL A 613 50.66 -33.45 5.78
N VAL A 614 51.36 -34.03 4.81
CA VAL A 614 51.38 -35.47 4.57
C VAL A 614 52.81 -35.97 4.68
N LEU A 615 53.04 -36.88 5.61
CA LEU A 615 54.31 -37.57 5.81
C LEU A 615 54.21 -38.95 5.15
N ASP A 616 54.82 -39.08 3.98
CA ASP A 616 54.78 -40.29 3.16
C ASP A 616 56.14 -40.56 2.47
N ASN A 617 56.19 -41.60 1.65
CA ASN A 617 57.40 -41.95 0.91
C ASN A 617 57.45 -41.38 -0.52
N SER A 618 56.70 -40.32 -0.82
CA SER A 618 56.66 -39.73 -2.17
C SER A 618 58.01 -39.12 -2.58
N PHE A 619 58.71 -38.49 -1.63
CA PHE A 619 60.01 -37.84 -1.88
C PHE A 619 61.17 -38.50 -1.13
N THR A 620 60.91 -39.11 0.03
CA THR A 620 61.91 -39.82 0.82
C THR A 620 61.64 -41.31 0.82
N SER A 621 62.56 -42.12 0.27
CA SER A 621 62.43 -43.58 0.28
C SER A 621 62.81 -44.18 1.64
N GLY A 622 62.11 -45.24 2.05
CA GLY A 622 62.44 -46.02 3.26
C GLY A 622 61.87 -45.42 4.56
N SER A 623 62.21 -46.03 5.69
CA SER A 623 61.79 -45.52 7.00
C SER A 623 62.56 -44.25 7.39
N TYR A 624 61.88 -43.27 7.96
CA TYR A 624 62.50 -42.04 8.46
C TYR A 624 61.80 -41.51 9.72
N SER A 625 62.45 -40.56 10.39
CA SER A 625 61.92 -39.93 11.61
C SER A 625 61.99 -38.41 11.47
N ILE A 626 61.07 -37.71 12.12
CA ILE A 626 60.99 -36.25 12.19
C ILE A 626 60.81 -35.83 13.64
N ILE A 627 61.53 -34.79 14.06
CA ILE A 627 61.46 -34.18 15.40
C ILE A 627 60.86 -32.77 15.26
N LEU A 628 59.75 -32.53 15.96
CA LEU A 628 59.14 -31.20 16.09
C LEU A 628 60.05 -30.25 16.90
N PRO A 629 59.99 -28.93 16.67
CA PRO A 629 60.82 -27.97 17.40
C PRO A 629 60.45 -27.89 18.89
N ASN A 630 61.19 -27.09 19.66
CA ASN A 630 60.89 -26.76 21.05
C ASN A 630 59.88 -25.60 21.21
N THR A 631 59.28 -25.14 20.12
CA THR A 631 58.21 -24.13 20.06
C THR A 631 56.88 -24.77 19.67
N ALA A 632 55.77 -24.09 19.89
CA ALA A 632 54.47 -24.55 19.43
C ALA A 632 54.43 -24.66 17.89
N VAL A 633 53.85 -25.74 17.39
CA VAL A 633 53.53 -25.96 15.97
C VAL A 633 52.03 -26.11 15.83
N THR A 634 51.46 -25.42 14.83
CA THR A 634 50.07 -25.57 14.47
C THR A 634 49.97 -25.81 12.97
N VAL A 635 49.18 -26.81 12.57
CA VAL A 635 48.90 -27.15 11.16
C VAL A 635 47.40 -27.43 10.99
N ASN A 636 46.91 -27.30 9.76
CA ASN A 636 45.49 -27.47 9.46
C ASN A 636 45.08 -28.95 9.45
N TYR A 637 45.92 -29.81 8.90
CA TYR A 637 45.71 -31.26 8.82
C TYR A 637 47.05 -31.97 8.86
N LEU A 638 47.10 -33.16 9.46
CA LEU A 638 48.29 -34.00 9.47
C LEU A 638 47.93 -35.44 9.12
N LYS A 639 48.71 -36.06 8.23
CA LYS A 639 48.61 -37.49 7.94
C LYS A 639 49.99 -38.13 7.89
N ILE A 640 50.12 -39.30 8.54
CA ILE A 640 51.33 -40.13 8.46
C ILE A 640 50.96 -41.42 7.73
N SER A 641 51.43 -41.56 6.50
CA SER A 641 51.06 -42.65 5.59
C SER A 641 52.30 -43.25 4.92
N PRO A 642 53.05 -44.10 5.63
CA PRO A 642 54.21 -44.78 5.05
C PRO A 642 53.81 -45.74 3.94
N ALA A 643 54.67 -45.88 2.94
CA ALA A 643 54.57 -46.97 1.97
C ALA A 643 54.78 -48.33 2.66
N ALA A 644 54.33 -49.41 1.99
CA ALA A 644 54.38 -50.75 2.54
C ALA A 644 55.78 -51.13 3.06
N ASN A 645 55.82 -51.73 4.27
CA ASN A 645 57.02 -52.15 5.00
C ASN A 645 57.92 -51.03 5.55
N ASN A 646 57.54 -49.76 5.39
CA ASN A 646 58.24 -48.64 6.01
C ASN A 646 57.56 -48.18 7.30
N THR A 647 58.30 -47.42 8.10
CA THR A 647 57.79 -46.72 9.29
C THR A 647 58.18 -45.26 9.23
N ILE A 648 57.24 -44.35 9.48
CA ILE A 648 57.51 -42.91 9.61
C ILE A 648 57.17 -42.48 11.03
N THR A 649 58.14 -41.94 11.75
CA THR A 649 57.97 -41.52 13.16
C THR A 649 58.01 -40.01 13.29
N LEU A 650 56.93 -39.39 13.74
CA LEU A 650 56.91 -37.98 14.16
C LEU A 650 56.99 -37.89 15.69
N THR A 651 57.99 -37.18 16.21
CA THR A 651 58.20 -37.01 17.65
C THR A 651 57.98 -35.58 18.07
N LEU A 652 57.07 -35.36 19.01
CA LEU A 652 56.99 -34.13 19.82
C LEU A 652 57.94 -34.29 21.03
N PRO A 653 59.12 -33.65 21.04
CA PRO A 653 60.19 -33.99 21.98
C PRO A 653 59.93 -33.41 23.38
N ALA A 654 60.58 -34.00 24.39
CA ALA A 654 60.55 -33.53 25.78
C ALA A 654 61.12 -32.12 25.99
N THR A 655 61.94 -31.64 25.06
CA THR A 655 62.43 -30.26 25.04
C THR A 655 61.37 -29.25 24.64
N ASN A 656 60.24 -29.68 24.06
CA ASN A 656 59.11 -28.80 23.79
C ASN A 656 58.27 -28.62 25.06
N ILE A 657 58.34 -27.43 25.64
CA ILE A 657 57.64 -27.04 26.86
C ILE A 657 56.38 -26.20 26.58
N ALA A 658 56.00 -26.02 25.31
CA ALA A 658 54.79 -25.31 24.93
C ALA A 658 53.53 -26.16 25.19
N CYS A 659 52.41 -25.48 25.43
CA CYS A 659 51.21 -26.05 26.03
C CYS A 659 49.94 -25.48 25.34
N PRO A 660 49.52 -25.97 24.16
CA PRO A 660 50.03 -27.15 23.45
C PRO A 660 51.31 -26.90 22.65
N GLY A 661 52.12 -27.96 22.47
CA GLY A 661 53.32 -28.00 21.64
C GLY A 661 53.03 -28.39 20.18
N LEU A 662 51.98 -29.18 19.94
CA LEU A 662 51.42 -29.44 18.61
C LEU A 662 49.90 -29.24 18.65
N THR A 663 49.39 -28.44 17.72
CA THR A 663 47.95 -28.33 17.44
C THR A 663 47.69 -28.77 16.00
N VAL A 664 46.72 -29.66 15.79
CA VAL A 664 46.28 -30.07 14.45
C VAL A 664 44.78 -29.85 14.34
N GLY A 665 44.34 -29.19 13.27
CA GLY A 665 42.94 -29.18 12.89
C GLY A 665 42.45 -27.88 12.26
N ASP A 666 41.33 -27.98 11.57
CA ASP A 666 40.79 -26.92 10.73
C ASP A 666 39.69 -26.06 11.39
N ASN A 667 39.33 -26.38 12.65
CA ASN A 667 38.17 -25.85 13.38
C ASN A 667 36.80 -26.29 12.80
N THR A 668 36.76 -27.26 11.90
CA THR A 668 35.50 -27.77 11.32
C THR A 668 35.04 -28.99 12.10
N ALA A 669 33.84 -28.97 12.65
CA ALA A 669 33.30 -30.14 13.34
C ALA A 669 33.07 -31.31 12.36
N GLY A 670 33.34 -32.53 12.79
CA GLY A 670 33.08 -33.75 12.00
C GLY A 670 34.10 -34.06 10.92
N THR A 671 35.21 -33.30 10.82
CA THR A 671 36.35 -33.62 9.96
C THR A 671 37.36 -34.54 10.66
N GLN A 672 38.22 -35.17 9.86
CA GLN A 672 39.40 -35.86 10.34
C GLN A 672 40.56 -34.86 10.29
N ASP A 673 41.22 -34.63 11.43
CA ASP A 673 42.30 -33.65 11.55
C ASP A 673 43.67 -34.31 11.55
N PHE A 674 43.78 -35.48 12.19
CA PHE A 674 45.03 -36.23 12.26
C PHE A 674 44.81 -37.71 11.92
N VAL A 675 45.45 -38.20 10.86
CA VAL A 675 45.37 -39.60 10.43
C VAL A 675 46.71 -40.32 10.58
N LEU A 676 46.68 -41.49 11.21
CA LEU A 676 47.81 -42.41 11.33
C LEU A 676 47.50 -43.71 10.60
N ASP A 677 48.12 -43.92 9.44
CA ASP A 677 48.01 -45.16 8.68
C ASP A 677 49.05 -46.20 9.10
N LYS A 678 48.97 -47.40 8.52
CA LYS A 678 49.87 -48.53 8.81
C LYS A 678 51.34 -48.13 8.76
N GLY A 679 52.06 -48.35 9.86
CA GLY A 679 53.48 -48.01 10.01
C GLY A 679 53.75 -46.56 10.44
N GLY A 680 52.73 -45.71 10.45
CA GLY A 680 52.82 -44.33 10.93
C GLY A 680 52.84 -44.29 12.46
N ILE A 681 53.79 -43.57 13.03
CA ILE A 681 54.00 -43.50 14.48
C ILE A 681 54.06 -42.03 14.91
N PHE A 682 53.21 -41.64 15.85
CA PHE A 682 53.32 -40.37 16.55
C PHE A 682 53.74 -40.59 18.01
N ILE A 683 54.83 -39.95 18.43
CA ILE A 683 55.32 -39.99 19.81
C ILE A 683 55.11 -38.62 20.45
N ASN A 684 54.20 -38.55 21.42
CA ASN A 684 54.02 -37.38 22.27
C ASN A 684 54.90 -37.50 23.53
N ALA A 685 56.09 -36.91 23.49
CA ALA A 685 57.00 -36.85 24.63
C ALA A 685 57.12 -35.44 25.25
N ALA A 686 56.17 -34.52 24.98
CA ALA A 686 56.25 -33.11 25.38
C ALA A 686 56.59 -32.88 26.86
N GLY A 687 57.40 -31.87 27.14
CA GLY A 687 57.82 -31.45 28.48
C GLY A 687 56.91 -30.42 29.16
N CYS A 688 55.72 -30.16 28.59
CA CYS A 688 54.74 -29.20 29.10
C CYS A 688 54.34 -29.47 30.58
N SER A 689 54.26 -28.40 31.39
CA SER A 689 54.04 -28.50 32.84
C SER A 689 52.58 -28.29 33.28
N THR A 690 51.75 -27.57 32.50
CA THR A 690 50.44 -27.06 32.93
C THR A 690 49.21 -27.56 32.17
N THR A 691 49.30 -28.02 30.90
CA THR A 691 48.18 -28.55 30.08
C THR A 691 48.59 -29.73 29.17
N GLN A 692 47.76 -30.11 28.17
CA GLN A 692 48.05 -31.16 27.19
C GLN A 692 49.08 -30.69 26.16
N GLY A 693 50.16 -31.47 25.94
CA GLY A 693 51.23 -31.12 24.99
C GLY A 693 50.84 -31.24 23.50
N PHE A 694 49.76 -31.95 23.20
CA PHE A 694 49.22 -32.12 21.86
C PHE A 694 47.71 -31.90 21.92
N THR A 695 47.16 -31.21 20.93
CA THR A 695 45.73 -30.90 20.85
C THR A 695 45.20 -31.09 19.43
N ILE A 696 44.00 -31.66 19.31
CA ILE A 696 43.17 -31.60 18.10
C ILE A 696 42.21 -30.42 18.25
N ASN A 697 41.98 -29.68 17.18
CA ASN A 697 41.24 -28.43 17.22
C ASN A 697 39.71 -28.62 17.34
N SER A 698 39.13 -28.07 18.41
CA SER A 698 37.75 -27.57 18.45
C SER A 698 37.55 -26.70 19.70
N GLN A 699 37.65 -25.38 19.56
CA GLN A 699 37.30 -24.45 20.63
C GLN A 699 35.77 -24.49 20.87
N GLY A 700 35.31 -25.38 21.76
CA GLY A 700 33.92 -25.43 22.26
C GLY A 700 33.39 -26.85 22.44
N VAL A 701 32.76 -27.12 23.59
CA VAL A 701 32.15 -28.42 23.91
C VAL A 701 30.95 -28.66 22.99
N GLY A 702 31.09 -29.57 22.00
CA GLY A 702 29.94 -30.04 21.21
C GLY A 702 30.14 -30.39 19.73
N GLY A 703 31.34 -30.24 19.15
CA GLY A 703 31.59 -30.65 17.76
C GLY A 703 33.08 -30.68 17.44
N ASN A 704 33.72 -31.84 17.62
CA ASN A 704 35.17 -31.95 17.54
C ASN A 704 35.64 -32.51 16.19
N GLY A 705 36.76 -32.00 15.68
CA GLY A 705 37.59 -32.72 14.71
C GLY A 705 38.21 -33.96 15.36
N SER A 706 38.64 -34.94 14.56
CA SER A 706 39.02 -36.28 15.06
C SER A 706 40.46 -36.68 14.75
N ILE A 707 41.05 -37.47 15.65
CA ILE A 707 42.23 -38.30 15.34
C ILE A 707 41.75 -39.69 14.91
N VAL A 708 42.28 -40.18 13.78
CA VAL A 708 41.98 -41.50 13.22
C VAL A 708 43.26 -42.33 13.22
N ILE A 709 43.23 -43.46 13.93
CA ILE A 709 44.32 -44.43 13.94
C ILE A 709 43.86 -45.66 13.19
N ASN A 710 44.30 -45.81 11.94
CA ASN A 710 43.97 -46.96 11.11
C ASN A 710 44.82 -48.18 11.51
N ALA A 711 44.39 -49.37 11.10
CA ALA A 711 45.05 -50.62 11.46
C ALA A 711 46.56 -50.60 11.18
N GLY A 712 47.37 -50.75 12.24
CA GLY A 712 48.83 -50.72 12.18
C GLY A 712 49.48 -49.35 12.34
N GLY A 713 48.71 -48.27 12.49
CA GLY A 713 49.18 -46.97 12.97
C GLY A 713 49.38 -46.97 14.49
N LYS A 714 50.23 -46.08 15.03
CA LYS A 714 50.56 -46.04 16.47
C LYS A 714 50.59 -44.62 17.03
N TYR A 715 49.82 -44.39 18.08
CA TYR A 715 49.96 -43.23 18.95
C TYR A 715 50.66 -43.65 20.25
N ILE A 716 51.79 -43.03 20.56
CA ILE A 716 52.60 -43.34 21.74
C ILE A 716 52.64 -42.12 22.66
N HIS A 717 52.03 -42.24 23.83
CA HIS A 717 52.07 -41.21 24.87
C HIS A 717 53.24 -41.45 25.83
N ARG A 718 54.22 -40.54 25.85
CA ARG A 718 55.46 -40.64 26.63
C ARG A 718 55.72 -39.41 27.48
N ASN A 719 54.68 -38.91 28.14
CA ASN A 719 54.77 -37.92 29.21
C ASN A 719 53.80 -38.31 30.36
N SER A 720 53.88 -37.59 31.49
CA SER A 720 53.11 -37.91 32.71
C SER A 720 51.77 -37.16 32.82
N LYS A 721 51.28 -36.54 31.74
CA LYS A 721 50.09 -35.66 31.75
C LYS A 721 48.86 -36.34 31.12
N ALA A 722 47.67 -35.81 31.41
CA ALA A 722 46.41 -36.36 30.91
C ALA A 722 46.23 -36.09 29.39
N HIS A 723 45.52 -36.99 28.70
CA HIS A 723 45.19 -36.92 27.26
C HIS A 723 43.67 -37.07 27.00
N THR A 724 42.86 -37.00 28.06
CA THR A 724 41.49 -37.53 28.13
C THR A 724 40.42 -36.73 27.38
N GLU A 725 40.73 -35.55 26.82
CA GLU A 725 39.76 -34.74 26.06
C GLU A 725 39.92 -34.90 24.52
N LEU A 726 40.86 -35.75 24.06
CA LEU A 726 41.27 -35.84 22.64
C LEU A 726 40.70 -37.03 21.86
N PHE A 727 40.08 -37.99 22.54
CA PHE A 727 39.68 -39.28 21.94
C PHE A 727 38.16 -39.45 22.00
N ASP A 728 37.46 -39.09 20.93
CA ASP A 728 36.12 -39.62 20.66
C ASP A 728 36.28 -40.96 19.93
N ILE A 729 36.35 -42.06 20.69
CA ILE A 729 36.55 -43.41 20.14
C ILE A 729 35.19 -43.99 19.74
N THR A 730 34.63 -43.51 18.64
CA THR A 730 33.36 -44.04 18.10
C THR A 730 33.55 -45.22 17.13
N ASN A 731 34.76 -45.47 16.62
CA ASN A 731 35.05 -46.60 15.73
C ASN A 731 36.37 -47.30 16.08
N PHE A 732 36.34 -48.17 17.09
CA PHE A 732 37.41 -49.12 17.34
C PHE A 732 37.15 -50.39 16.51
N ASP A 733 37.88 -50.59 15.41
CA ASP A 733 38.00 -51.93 14.83
C ASP A 733 38.92 -52.74 15.75
N LYS A 734 38.41 -53.84 16.29
CA LYS A 734 38.91 -54.55 17.49
C LYS A 734 40.28 -55.25 17.33
N ASN A 735 41.11 -54.86 16.37
CA ASN A 735 42.35 -55.56 16.02
C ASN A 735 43.64 -54.74 16.17
N SER A 736 43.61 -53.58 16.84
CA SER A 736 44.84 -52.82 17.16
C SER A 736 45.22 -52.94 18.64
N ASP A 737 46.39 -53.52 18.92
CA ASP A 737 47.05 -53.44 20.23
C ASP A 737 47.40 -51.98 20.54
N VAL A 738 46.77 -51.43 21.58
CA VAL A 738 47.02 -50.08 22.14
C VAL A 738 48.20 -50.12 23.09
#